data_AF-A0A9W6YY34-F1
#
_entry.id   AF-A0A9W6YY34-F1
#
_cell.length_a   1.000
_cell.length_b   1.000
_cell.length_c   1.000
_cell.angle_alpha   90.00
_cell.angle_beta   90.00
_cell.angle_gamma   90.00
#
_symmetry.space_group_name_H-M   'P 1'
#
loop_
_entity.id
_entity.type
_entity.pdbx_description
1 polymer ?
#
loop_
_entity_poly.entity_id
_entity_poly.type
_entity_poly.pdbx_seq_one_letter_code
_entity_poly.pdbx_strand_id
1 'polypeptide(L)'
;MRSELISRFGPYINWIDRDNTGHTPLFAIVRCYDHPDYTALVKTAIDTVADWYVSKKKPFNYQDHIDNKGNTLIHSISDGEALKYVLGKFEVLDLNALNMNQQTPLTQFIRYNRLSNIQTITKDDRLVIDRVDSKYYLSALDYVKLDKMKPRSGSNVSERKENVNKVIMNLIDSCHVKRNCPDVGGVRVGVARLKFDLNHEICLYLKSCVDGQWRLVVHTKKDLIKVLKLLKIENPNIFFGTSDLWFPGFYEVGETPSIDYSNKMKVNKQLTGLELLITGMLLDDGLNNNPILMSFFTTQRPLNEMQQLKMVINSRELHEETLLAKKGQLLQPDDDEKVLIISPEEVGNYKTFLKYSLNEITESFQLLERFYKILVFNVLKEKDLRYVLENILLLAAGTLDSSKAPKNLNQINFEGFQALSKLHETLASLEIPELKDRLIESIKLLRNTTSELLTSINNILDKKIKKWWSLYFDIKKTKDELIKVLKIETTYHGEVNNEMSATIQAAILEIGKLIGEMDLNSMVVNQLSRDNSINAMNASDVSDLASNSGSSGIASSGTSYFIGIIERRRHSYVDTLIDDYTKLRDEFVDLNLNIKINYESLCVEISNFYLFKKKFMRFMISRYITDSLQVLKLQRGVMVNQLQKLKEAQGH
;
A
#
# COMPACT_ATOMS: atom_id res chain seq x y z
N MET A 1 9.67 -10.42 -54.49
CA MET A 1 8.42 -11.02 -55.00
C MET A 1 7.47 -9.86 -55.21
N ARG A 2 6.97 -9.60 -56.42
CA ARG A 2 6.00 -8.49 -56.60
C ARG A 2 4.73 -8.84 -55.83
N SER A 3 4.18 -7.89 -55.05
CA SER A 3 2.97 -8.07 -54.25
C SER A 3 1.78 -8.56 -55.10
N GLU A 4 1.70 -8.10 -56.34
CA GLU A 4 0.70 -8.51 -57.35
C GLU A 4 0.64 -10.03 -57.60
N LEU A 5 1.76 -10.74 -57.46
CA LEU A 5 1.80 -12.19 -57.66
C LEU A 5 1.13 -12.94 -56.50
N ILE A 6 1.20 -12.41 -55.28
CA ILE A 6 0.57 -13.03 -54.11
C ILE A 6 -0.94 -13.06 -54.28
N SER A 7 -1.55 -11.97 -54.75
CA SER A 7 -2.99 -11.92 -55.00
C SER A 7 -3.45 -12.92 -56.07
N ARG A 8 -2.60 -13.21 -57.07
CA ARG A 8 -2.92 -14.15 -58.15
C ARG A 8 -2.74 -15.61 -57.76
N PHE A 9 -1.62 -15.93 -57.11
CA PHE A 9 -1.23 -17.32 -56.80
C PHE A 9 -1.59 -17.75 -55.39
N GLY A 10 -1.77 -16.81 -54.46
CA GLY A 10 -2.03 -17.08 -53.06
C GLY A 10 -3.28 -17.94 -52.77
N PRO A 11 -4.39 -17.85 -53.52
CA PRO A 11 -5.52 -18.78 -53.34
C PRO A 11 -5.16 -20.26 -53.55
N TYR A 12 -4.12 -20.53 -54.36
CA TYR A 12 -3.64 -21.88 -54.66
C TYR A 12 -2.52 -22.36 -53.72
N ILE A 13 -1.98 -21.48 -52.88
CA ILE A 13 -0.95 -21.81 -51.90
C ILE A 13 -1.62 -22.39 -50.66
N ASN A 14 -1.07 -23.48 -50.14
CA ASN A 14 -1.43 -23.97 -48.82
C ASN A 14 -0.65 -23.18 -47.75
N TRP A 15 -1.32 -22.26 -47.07
CA TRP A 15 -0.69 -21.30 -46.17
C TRP A 15 -0.27 -21.89 -44.81
N ILE A 16 -0.67 -23.13 -44.50
CA ILE A 16 -0.31 -23.81 -43.26
C ILE A 16 0.82 -24.83 -43.43
N ASP A 17 1.28 -25.08 -44.66
CA ASP A 17 2.42 -25.97 -44.92
C ASP A 17 3.69 -25.37 -44.34
N ARG A 18 4.58 -26.24 -43.83
CA ARG A 18 5.78 -25.84 -43.10
C ARG A 18 7.02 -26.38 -43.78
N ASP A 19 8.05 -25.54 -43.85
CA ASP A 19 9.39 -25.99 -44.24
C ASP A 19 10.09 -26.75 -43.10
N ASN A 20 11.32 -27.21 -43.35
CA ASN A 20 12.16 -27.89 -42.36
C ASN A 20 12.49 -27.04 -41.11
N THR A 21 12.35 -25.72 -41.19
CA THR A 21 12.51 -24.77 -40.08
C THR A 21 11.19 -24.40 -39.40
N GLY A 22 10.07 -24.97 -39.87
CA GLY A 22 8.73 -24.72 -39.34
C GLY A 22 8.09 -23.45 -39.88
N HIS A 23 8.70 -22.77 -40.84
CA HIS A 23 8.13 -21.56 -41.43
C HIS A 23 7.03 -21.91 -42.42
N THR A 24 5.92 -21.18 -42.33
CA THR A 24 4.86 -21.18 -43.34
C THR A 24 5.17 -20.22 -44.48
N PRO A 25 4.50 -20.32 -45.65
CA PRO A 25 4.66 -19.34 -46.73
C PRO A 25 4.44 -17.90 -46.26
N LEU A 26 3.47 -17.66 -45.36
CA LEU A 26 3.25 -16.35 -44.76
C LEU A 26 4.46 -15.91 -43.92
N PHE A 27 5.02 -16.81 -43.12
CA PHE A 27 6.20 -16.52 -42.31
C PHE A 27 7.42 -16.20 -43.17
N ALA A 28 7.61 -16.89 -44.30
CA ALA A 28 8.67 -16.62 -45.26
C ALA A 28 8.54 -15.21 -45.85
N ILE A 29 7.33 -14.80 -46.24
CA ILE A 29 7.06 -13.45 -46.76
C ILE A 29 7.35 -12.38 -45.70
N VAL A 30 6.89 -12.58 -44.45
CA VAL A 30 7.14 -11.64 -43.35
C VAL A 30 8.64 -11.48 -43.07
N ARG A 31 9.48 -12.46 -43.41
CA ARG A 31 10.94 -12.39 -43.26
C ARG A 31 11.68 -11.77 -44.45
N CYS A 32 10.99 -11.36 -45.52
CA CYS A 32 11.60 -10.68 -46.66
C CYS A 32 11.91 -9.20 -46.37
N TYR A 33 12.70 -8.93 -45.33
CA TYR A 33 12.97 -7.57 -44.83
C TYR A 33 13.60 -6.63 -45.86
N ASP A 34 14.35 -7.19 -46.81
CA ASP A 34 15.07 -6.43 -47.84
C ASP A 34 14.17 -6.06 -49.04
N HIS A 35 12.87 -6.37 -48.99
CA HIS A 35 11.95 -6.02 -50.06
C HIS A 35 11.73 -4.50 -50.11
N PRO A 36 11.90 -3.83 -51.27
CA PRO A 36 11.75 -2.37 -51.38
C PRO A 36 10.37 -1.85 -50.95
N ASP A 37 9.34 -2.67 -51.15
CA ASP A 37 7.96 -2.40 -50.72
C ASP A 37 7.49 -3.49 -49.74
N TYR A 38 8.24 -3.65 -48.65
CA TYR A 38 7.95 -4.66 -47.63
C TYR A 38 6.55 -4.50 -47.03
N THR A 39 6.15 -3.26 -46.74
CA THR A 39 4.86 -2.97 -46.11
C THR A 39 3.70 -3.43 -46.99
N ALA A 40 3.68 -3.09 -48.29
CA ALA A 40 2.62 -3.55 -49.17
C ALA A 40 2.66 -5.07 -49.36
N LEU A 41 3.85 -5.66 -49.49
CA LEU A 41 4.03 -7.11 -49.60
C LEU A 41 3.37 -7.86 -48.43
N VAL A 42 3.65 -7.44 -47.20
CA VAL A 42 3.06 -8.06 -46.00
C VAL A 42 1.56 -7.81 -45.95
N LYS A 43 1.08 -6.61 -46.26
CA LYS A 43 -0.38 -6.31 -46.28
C LYS A 43 -1.12 -7.23 -47.25
N THR A 44 -0.65 -7.32 -48.50
CA THR A 44 -1.24 -8.19 -49.52
C THR A 44 -1.21 -9.66 -49.11
N ALA A 45 -0.12 -10.13 -48.50
CA ALA A 45 -0.03 -11.49 -47.99
C ALA A 45 -1.05 -11.77 -46.87
N ILE A 46 -1.19 -10.84 -45.93
CA ILE A 46 -2.11 -10.96 -44.80
C ILE A 46 -3.57 -11.01 -45.28
N ASP A 47 -3.94 -10.17 -46.24
CA ASP A 47 -5.28 -10.21 -46.84
C ASP A 47 -5.54 -11.54 -47.54
N THR A 48 -4.58 -11.98 -48.35
CA THR A 48 -4.72 -13.23 -49.11
C THR A 48 -4.82 -14.45 -48.19
N VAL A 49 -4.08 -14.47 -47.08
CA VAL A 49 -4.16 -15.53 -46.07
C VAL A 49 -5.50 -15.49 -45.34
N ALA A 50 -5.98 -14.30 -44.97
CA ALA A 50 -7.29 -14.15 -44.33
C ALA A 50 -8.40 -14.69 -45.24
N ASP A 51 -8.39 -14.32 -46.52
CA ASP A 51 -9.35 -14.79 -47.51
C ASP A 51 -9.24 -16.31 -47.73
N TRP A 52 -8.02 -16.85 -47.71
CA TRP A 52 -7.79 -18.29 -47.80
C TRP A 52 -8.41 -19.04 -46.61
N TYR A 53 -8.22 -18.57 -45.37
CA TYR A 53 -8.85 -19.16 -44.18
C TYR A 53 -10.39 -19.16 -44.30
N VAL A 54 -10.96 -18.03 -44.74
CA VAL A 54 -12.40 -17.91 -45.01
C VAL A 54 -12.87 -18.90 -46.07
N SER A 55 -12.12 -19.05 -47.18
CA SER A 55 -12.43 -20.02 -48.24
C SER A 55 -12.42 -21.47 -47.75
N LYS A 56 -11.59 -21.77 -46.74
CA LYS A 56 -11.53 -23.08 -46.07
C LYS A 56 -12.57 -23.24 -44.96
N LYS A 57 -13.43 -22.24 -44.74
CA LYS A 57 -14.40 -22.18 -43.63
C LYS A 57 -13.73 -22.31 -42.26
N LYS A 58 -12.48 -21.83 -42.14
CA LYS A 58 -11.71 -21.85 -40.90
C LYS A 58 -11.50 -20.42 -40.40
N PRO A 59 -11.63 -20.17 -39.09
CA PRO A 59 -11.14 -18.92 -38.51
C PRO A 59 -9.61 -18.85 -38.65
N PHE A 60 -9.07 -17.63 -38.79
CA PHE A 60 -7.61 -17.43 -38.77
C PHE A 60 -7.04 -17.98 -37.46
N ASN A 61 -6.01 -18.82 -37.57
CA ASN A 61 -5.34 -19.41 -36.42
C ASN A 61 -3.87 -19.04 -36.41
N TYR A 62 -3.49 -18.06 -35.59
CA TYR A 62 -2.10 -17.60 -35.49
C TYR A 62 -1.12 -18.72 -35.09
N GLN A 63 -1.58 -19.75 -34.39
CA GLN A 63 -0.77 -20.90 -33.97
C GLN A 63 -0.24 -21.72 -35.15
N ASP A 64 -0.97 -21.71 -36.27
CA ASP A 64 -0.51 -22.38 -37.49
C ASP A 64 0.74 -21.68 -38.07
N HIS A 65 1.03 -20.44 -37.66
CA HIS A 65 2.15 -19.63 -38.13
C HIS A 65 3.22 -19.34 -37.05
N ILE A 66 3.43 -20.28 -36.12
CA ILE A 66 4.54 -20.24 -35.15
C ILE A 66 5.71 -21.10 -35.68
N ASP A 67 6.93 -20.58 -35.72
CA ASP A 67 8.11 -21.32 -36.20
C ASP A 67 8.61 -22.38 -35.19
N ASN A 68 9.60 -23.20 -35.59
CA ASN A 68 10.19 -24.21 -34.68
C ASN A 68 10.95 -23.61 -33.50
N LYS A 69 11.18 -22.28 -33.48
CA LYS A 69 11.82 -21.55 -32.37
C LYS A 69 10.80 -20.86 -31.48
N GLY A 70 9.50 -21.08 -31.68
CA GLY A 70 8.42 -20.44 -30.94
C GLY A 70 8.18 -18.98 -31.30
N ASN A 71 8.78 -18.46 -32.36
CA ASN A 71 8.49 -17.10 -32.83
C ASN A 71 7.13 -17.08 -33.53
N THR A 72 6.25 -16.21 -33.06
CA THR A 72 5.02 -15.84 -33.79
C THR A 72 5.34 -14.91 -34.96
N LEU A 73 4.37 -14.67 -35.85
CA LEU A 73 4.51 -13.68 -36.93
C LEU A 73 4.94 -12.29 -36.39
N ILE A 74 4.41 -11.89 -35.24
CA ILE A 74 4.69 -10.59 -34.61
C ILE A 74 6.18 -10.46 -34.28
N HIS A 75 6.83 -11.52 -33.79
CA HIS A 75 8.27 -11.50 -33.50
C HIS A 75 9.12 -11.17 -34.74
N SER A 76 8.64 -11.57 -35.92
CA SER A 76 9.40 -11.46 -37.17
C SER A 76 9.21 -10.12 -37.88
N ILE A 77 8.01 -9.52 -37.87
CA ILE A 77 7.69 -8.27 -38.61
C ILE A 77 8.74 -7.19 -38.36
N SER A 78 9.29 -6.60 -39.44
CA SER A 78 10.37 -5.60 -39.35
C SER A 78 9.91 -4.15 -39.24
N ASP A 79 8.70 -3.82 -39.72
CA ASP A 79 8.20 -2.45 -39.81
C ASP A 79 6.95 -2.18 -38.95
N GLY A 80 6.83 -0.93 -38.49
CA GLY A 80 5.73 -0.53 -37.61
C GLY A 80 4.38 -0.46 -38.34
N GLU A 81 4.39 -0.17 -39.64
CA GLU A 81 3.17 -0.01 -40.45
C GLU A 81 2.57 -1.36 -40.87
N ALA A 82 3.35 -2.36 -41.27
CA ALA A 82 2.78 -3.69 -41.47
C ALA A 82 2.39 -4.33 -40.13
N LEU A 83 3.15 -4.09 -39.05
CA LEU A 83 2.72 -4.52 -37.71
C LEU A 83 1.34 -3.94 -37.36
N LYS A 84 1.13 -2.64 -37.57
CA LYS A 84 -0.16 -1.97 -37.31
C LYS A 84 -1.29 -2.63 -38.10
N TYR A 85 -1.02 -2.98 -39.37
CA TYR A 85 -1.99 -3.67 -40.21
C TYR A 85 -2.35 -5.05 -39.68
N VAL A 86 -1.35 -5.86 -39.31
CA VAL A 86 -1.55 -7.21 -38.76
C VAL A 86 -2.35 -7.16 -37.46
N LEU A 87 -2.01 -6.21 -36.56
CA LEU A 87 -2.72 -6.04 -35.30
C LEU A 87 -4.19 -5.64 -35.47
N GLY A 88 -4.49 -4.83 -36.51
CA GLY A 88 -5.85 -4.43 -36.85
C GLY A 88 -6.66 -5.47 -37.61
N LYS A 89 -6.01 -6.35 -38.39
CA LYS A 89 -6.69 -7.39 -39.18
C LYS A 89 -7.15 -8.57 -38.33
N PHE A 90 -6.38 -8.96 -37.31
CA PHE A 90 -6.66 -10.16 -36.52
C PHE A 90 -6.90 -9.82 -35.04
N GLU A 91 -8.07 -10.24 -34.54
CA GLU A 91 -8.47 -10.04 -33.14
C GLU A 91 -7.75 -11.03 -32.19
N VAL A 92 -7.61 -12.29 -32.61
CA VAL A 92 -7.00 -13.37 -31.82
C VAL A 92 -5.51 -13.47 -32.14
N LEU A 93 -4.70 -12.60 -31.53
CA LEU A 93 -3.25 -12.60 -31.60
C LEU A 93 -2.63 -12.54 -30.21
N ASP A 94 -1.67 -13.42 -29.95
CA ASP A 94 -0.88 -13.37 -28.73
C ASP A 94 0.33 -12.43 -28.88
N LEU A 95 0.21 -11.23 -28.32
CA LEU A 95 1.30 -10.25 -28.25
C LEU A 95 2.30 -10.53 -27.11
N ASN A 96 1.96 -11.43 -26.20
CA ASN A 96 2.71 -11.73 -24.97
C ASN A 96 3.39 -13.11 -25.03
N ALA A 97 3.28 -13.80 -26.17
CA ALA A 97 3.90 -15.09 -26.44
C ALA A 97 5.41 -15.05 -26.22
N LEU A 98 5.94 -16.02 -25.46
CA LEU A 98 7.38 -16.20 -25.28
C LEU A 98 7.92 -17.18 -26.33
N ASN A 99 8.98 -16.80 -27.03
CA ASN A 99 9.72 -17.73 -27.88
C ASN A 99 10.65 -18.65 -27.06
N MET A 100 11.36 -19.57 -27.73
CA MET A 100 12.32 -20.47 -27.06
C MET A 100 13.47 -19.73 -26.34
N ASN A 101 13.77 -18.50 -26.77
CA ASN A 101 14.74 -17.62 -26.13
C ASN A 101 14.15 -16.81 -24.98
N GLN A 102 12.92 -17.11 -24.54
CA GLN A 102 12.25 -16.43 -23.43
C GLN A 102 12.01 -14.93 -23.72
N GLN A 103 11.73 -14.59 -24.98
CA GLN A 103 11.50 -13.21 -25.42
C GLN A 103 10.08 -13.07 -25.96
N THR A 104 9.38 -12.03 -25.51
CA THR A 104 8.14 -11.56 -26.15
C THR A 104 8.47 -10.79 -27.43
N PRO A 105 7.48 -10.54 -28.31
CA PRO A 105 7.67 -9.67 -29.47
C PRO A 105 8.20 -8.28 -29.07
N LEU A 106 7.66 -7.70 -27.98
CA LEU A 106 8.12 -6.40 -27.47
C LEU A 106 9.59 -6.47 -27.03
N THR A 107 9.96 -7.48 -26.24
CA THR A 107 11.34 -7.69 -25.79
C THR A 107 12.30 -7.85 -26.96
N GLN A 108 11.90 -8.59 -27.99
CA GLN A 108 12.68 -8.77 -29.20
C GLN A 108 12.87 -7.45 -29.96
N PHE A 109 11.81 -6.64 -30.10
CA PHE A 109 11.91 -5.33 -30.73
C PHE A 109 12.85 -4.38 -29.98
N ILE A 110 12.83 -4.38 -28.65
CA ILE A 110 13.76 -3.63 -27.81
C ILE A 110 15.20 -4.11 -28.02
N ARG A 111 15.42 -5.43 -28.01
CA ARG A 111 16.75 -6.04 -28.24
C ARG A 111 17.35 -5.64 -29.58
N TYR A 112 16.54 -5.51 -30.62
CA TYR A 112 16.99 -5.14 -31.97
C TYR A 112 16.78 -3.65 -32.32
N ASN A 113 16.41 -2.81 -31.35
CA ASN A 113 16.18 -1.37 -31.53
C ASN A 113 15.16 -1.04 -32.64
N ARG A 114 14.13 -1.87 -32.82
CA ARG A 114 13.05 -1.67 -33.81
C ARG A 114 12.04 -0.61 -33.32
N LEU A 115 12.45 0.65 -33.31
CA LEU A 115 11.68 1.76 -32.70
C LEU A 115 10.26 1.88 -33.26
N SER A 116 10.07 1.78 -34.57
CA SER A 116 8.74 1.88 -35.20
C SER A 116 7.79 0.77 -34.68
N ASN A 117 8.27 -0.47 -34.57
CA ASN A 117 7.49 -1.56 -34.01
C ASN A 117 7.14 -1.34 -32.54
N ILE A 118 8.09 -0.82 -31.75
CA ILE A 118 7.85 -0.51 -30.34
C ILE A 118 6.76 0.56 -30.21
N GLN A 119 6.80 1.61 -31.04
CA GLN A 119 5.77 2.66 -31.07
C GLN A 119 4.40 2.15 -31.48
N THR A 120 4.34 1.14 -32.36
CA THR A 120 3.07 0.52 -32.78
C THR A 120 2.53 -0.43 -31.71
N ILE A 121 3.34 -1.39 -31.23
CA ILE A 121 2.87 -2.43 -30.31
C ILE A 121 2.46 -1.87 -28.94
N THR A 122 3.13 -0.80 -28.48
CA THR A 122 2.80 -0.13 -27.20
C THR A 122 1.45 0.61 -27.21
N LYS A 123 0.83 0.78 -28.38
CA LYS A 123 -0.52 1.33 -28.51
C LYS A 123 -1.61 0.26 -28.48
N ASP A 124 -1.25 -1.02 -28.55
CA ASP A 124 -2.22 -2.13 -28.53
C ASP A 124 -2.58 -2.49 -27.09
N ASP A 125 -3.86 -2.46 -26.76
CA ASP A 125 -4.36 -2.71 -25.41
C ASP A 125 -4.14 -4.15 -24.95
N ARG A 126 -3.96 -5.11 -25.88
CA ARG A 126 -3.74 -6.54 -25.56
C ARG A 126 -2.32 -6.85 -25.05
N LEU A 127 -1.40 -5.89 -25.18
CA LEU A 127 -0.03 -6.05 -24.72
C LEU A 127 0.04 -5.99 -23.17
N VAL A 128 0.82 -6.87 -22.55
CA VAL A 128 1.16 -6.81 -21.14
C VAL A 128 2.65 -6.53 -21.01
N ILE A 129 2.98 -5.28 -20.68
CA ILE A 129 4.38 -4.81 -20.63
C ILE A 129 5.19 -5.51 -19.52
N ASP A 130 4.50 -5.86 -18.43
CA ASP A 130 5.09 -6.49 -17.25
C ASP A 130 5.31 -7.99 -17.40
N ARG A 131 5.00 -8.57 -18.57
CA ARG A 131 5.21 -9.99 -18.83
C ARG A 131 6.69 -10.31 -18.61
N VAL A 132 6.96 -11.15 -17.62
CA VAL A 132 8.30 -11.68 -17.35
C VAL A 132 8.43 -13.05 -17.97
N ASP A 133 9.67 -13.41 -18.31
CA ASP A 133 9.95 -14.76 -18.73
C ASP A 133 10.09 -15.74 -17.55
N SER A 134 9.78 -17.01 -17.79
CA SER A 134 9.68 -18.02 -16.73
C SER A 134 11.04 -18.50 -16.21
N LYS A 135 12.13 -18.23 -16.93
CA LYS A 135 13.46 -18.77 -16.61
C LYS A 135 14.36 -17.74 -15.92
N TYR A 136 14.33 -16.51 -16.40
CA TYR A 136 15.23 -15.43 -16.02
C TYR A 136 14.51 -14.28 -15.30
N TYR A 137 13.17 -14.27 -15.31
CA TYR A 137 12.33 -13.24 -14.71
C TYR A 137 12.62 -11.83 -15.27
N LEU A 138 13.03 -11.74 -16.53
CA LEU A 138 13.28 -10.48 -17.22
C LEU A 138 12.02 -10.02 -17.94
N SER A 139 11.71 -8.73 -17.76
CA SER A 139 10.62 -8.04 -18.45
C SER A 139 11.14 -7.22 -19.63
N ALA A 140 10.22 -6.66 -20.44
CA ALA A 140 10.59 -5.73 -21.50
C ALA A 140 11.40 -4.52 -20.99
N LEU A 141 11.18 -4.09 -19.75
CA LEU A 141 11.92 -3.00 -19.11
C LEU A 141 13.41 -3.35 -18.98
N ASP A 142 13.74 -4.60 -18.64
CA ASP A 142 15.11 -5.04 -18.38
C ASP A 142 15.99 -5.08 -19.65
N TYR A 143 15.38 -5.28 -20.82
CA TYR A 143 16.08 -5.37 -22.10
C TYR A 143 16.53 -4.03 -22.68
N VAL A 144 16.13 -2.91 -22.07
CA VAL A 144 16.54 -1.58 -22.51
C VAL A 144 18.03 -1.36 -22.22
N LYS A 145 18.80 -1.06 -23.27
CA LYS A 145 20.27 -0.94 -23.24
C LYS A 145 20.71 0.39 -22.62
N LEU A 146 20.76 0.45 -21.29
CA LEU A 146 21.13 1.65 -20.54
C LEU A 146 22.64 1.95 -20.56
N ASP A 147 23.51 0.92 -20.56
CA ASP A 147 24.97 1.12 -20.47
C ASP A 147 25.57 1.78 -21.73
N LYS A 148 24.85 1.68 -22.85
CA LYS A 148 25.20 2.35 -24.12
C LYS A 148 24.73 3.81 -24.18
N MET A 149 24.22 4.37 -23.08
CA MET A 149 23.76 5.75 -22.99
C MET A 149 24.80 6.75 -22.48
N LYS A 150 25.93 6.28 -21.92
CA LYS A 150 27.03 7.17 -21.55
C LYS A 150 27.58 7.82 -22.84
N PRO A 151 27.73 9.15 -22.90
CA PRO A 151 28.41 9.78 -24.03
C PRO A 151 29.83 9.20 -24.09
N ARG A 152 30.26 8.75 -25.27
CA ARG A 152 31.68 8.45 -25.50
C ARG A 152 32.43 9.74 -25.23
N SER A 153 33.21 9.79 -24.15
CA SER A 153 34.17 10.85 -23.91
C SER A 153 35.05 10.97 -25.15
N GLY A 154 34.86 12.02 -25.96
CA GLY A 154 35.70 12.32 -27.12
C GLY A 154 35.01 12.51 -28.48
N SER A 155 33.69 12.33 -28.65
CA SER A 155 33.05 12.67 -29.94
C SER A 155 32.39 14.05 -29.90
N ASN A 156 32.86 14.94 -30.78
CA ASN A 156 32.45 16.34 -30.93
C ASN A 156 30.94 16.59 -30.90
N VAL A 157 30.62 17.76 -30.35
CA VAL A 157 29.33 18.30 -29.88
C VAL A 157 28.26 18.54 -30.98
N SER A 158 28.40 17.96 -32.17
CA SER A 158 27.63 18.40 -33.36
C SER A 158 26.82 17.35 -34.11
N GLU A 159 26.41 16.25 -33.48
CA GLU A 159 25.26 15.44 -33.96
C GLU A 159 24.40 14.92 -32.81
N ARG A 160 23.47 15.75 -32.32
CA ARG A 160 22.41 15.37 -31.38
C ARG A 160 21.33 14.52 -32.07
N LYS A 161 21.67 13.37 -32.66
CA LYS A 161 20.65 12.32 -32.83
C LYS A 161 20.38 11.76 -31.45
N GLU A 162 19.20 12.04 -30.90
CA GLU A 162 18.76 11.48 -29.62
C GLU A 162 19.01 9.97 -29.65
N ASN A 163 19.80 9.46 -28.70
CA ASN A 163 20.19 8.06 -28.68
C ASN A 163 18.92 7.21 -28.72
N VAL A 164 18.75 6.38 -29.75
CA VAL A 164 17.54 5.57 -29.97
C VAL A 164 17.17 4.79 -28.71
N ASN A 165 18.16 4.33 -27.94
CA ASN A 165 17.91 3.63 -26.67
C ASN A 165 17.22 4.53 -25.62
N LYS A 166 17.54 5.84 -25.56
CA LYS A 166 16.88 6.80 -24.66
C LYS A 166 15.42 7.02 -25.06
N VAL A 167 15.16 7.11 -26.37
CA VAL A 167 13.79 7.19 -26.90
C VAL A 167 13.00 5.94 -26.52
N ILE A 168 13.58 4.75 -26.71
CA ILE A 168 12.97 3.47 -26.31
C ILE A 168 12.72 3.45 -24.80
N MET A 169 13.69 3.83 -23.97
CA MET A 169 13.51 3.89 -22.51
C MET A 169 12.34 4.78 -22.13
N ASN A 170 12.30 6.02 -22.62
CA ASN A 170 11.23 6.96 -22.32
C ASN A 170 9.86 6.45 -22.78
N LEU A 171 9.80 5.80 -23.95
CA LEU A 171 8.57 5.23 -24.49
C LEU A 171 8.06 4.07 -23.64
N ILE A 172 8.93 3.10 -23.29
CA ILE A 172 8.54 1.94 -22.49
C ILE A 172 8.19 2.35 -21.06
N ASP A 173 9.02 3.17 -20.41
CA ASP A 173 8.79 3.59 -19.03
C ASP A 173 7.52 4.45 -18.92
N SER A 174 7.23 5.32 -19.90
CA SER A 174 5.96 6.06 -19.92
C SER A 174 4.77 5.15 -20.22
N CYS A 175 4.90 4.17 -21.12
CA CYS A 175 3.83 3.23 -21.43
C CYS A 175 3.49 2.34 -20.21
N HIS A 176 4.52 1.86 -19.51
CA HIS A 176 4.40 1.15 -18.23
C HIS A 176 3.56 1.94 -17.25
N VAL A 177 3.98 3.18 -16.93
CA VAL A 177 3.27 4.02 -15.96
C VAL A 177 1.86 4.38 -16.43
N LYS A 178 1.64 4.66 -17.72
CA LYS A 178 0.31 4.95 -18.29
C LYS A 178 -0.68 3.80 -18.08
N ARG A 179 -0.23 2.55 -18.20
CA ARG A 179 -1.07 1.36 -18.06
C ARG A 179 -1.24 0.95 -16.60
N ASN A 180 -0.21 1.19 -15.80
CA ASN A 180 -0.11 0.57 -14.49
C ASN A 180 -0.48 1.50 -13.32
N CYS A 181 -0.46 2.81 -13.54
CA CYS A 181 -0.71 3.81 -12.50
C CYS A 181 -1.89 4.71 -12.88
N PRO A 182 -2.75 5.07 -11.91
CA PRO A 182 -3.89 5.96 -12.16
C PRO A 182 -3.42 7.38 -12.44
N ASP A 183 -4.24 8.13 -13.19
CA ASP A 183 -4.10 9.59 -13.28
C ASP A 183 -4.97 10.23 -12.20
N VAL A 184 -4.33 10.97 -11.30
CA VAL A 184 -5.02 11.65 -10.20
C VAL A 184 -4.65 13.13 -10.30
N GLY A 185 -5.63 13.97 -10.69
CA GLY A 185 -5.42 15.41 -10.77
C GLY A 185 -4.36 15.86 -11.79
N GLY A 186 -4.15 15.13 -12.89
CA GLY A 186 -3.11 15.44 -13.88
C GLY A 186 -1.72 14.94 -13.51
N VAL A 187 -1.62 14.20 -12.41
CA VAL A 187 -0.40 13.57 -11.90
C VAL A 187 -0.49 12.07 -12.07
N ARG A 188 0.53 11.49 -12.69
CA ARG A 188 0.70 10.04 -12.79
C ARG A 188 2.13 9.67 -12.48
N VAL A 189 2.34 8.79 -11.51
CA VAL A 189 3.68 8.40 -11.05
C VAL A 189 3.74 6.89 -10.88
N GLY A 190 4.83 6.28 -11.33
CA GLY A 190 5.12 4.88 -11.07
C GLY A 190 6.61 4.60 -11.01
N VAL A 191 6.97 3.50 -10.35
CA VAL A 191 8.34 2.97 -10.36
C VAL A 191 8.47 2.13 -11.63
N ALA A 192 9.27 2.60 -12.59
CA ALA A 192 9.52 1.86 -13.82
C ALA A 192 10.59 0.77 -13.62
N ARG A 193 11.60 1.01 -12.78
CA ARG A 193 12.76 0.11 -12.62
C ARG A 193 13.35 0.18 -11.22
N LEU A 194 13.96 -0.92 -10.80
CA LEU A 194 14.87 -0.99 -9.66
C LEU A 194 16.27 -1.38 -10.15
N LYS A 195 17.29 -0.63 -9.74
CA LYS A 195 18.69 -0.95 -10.04
C LYS A 195 19.58 -0.67 -8.85
N PHE A 196 20.68 -1.40 -8.73
CA PHE A 196 21.72 -1.09 -7.77
C PHE A 196 22.59 0.06 -8.27
N ASP A 197 22.90 1.01 -7.40
CA ASP A 197 23.94 2.01 -7.62
C ASP A 197 25.34 1.42 -7.35
N LEU A 198 26.40 2.21 -7.57
CA LEU A 198 27.79 1.87 -7.28
C LEU A 198 28.02 1.49 -5.81
N ASN A 199 27.19 2.02 -4.91
CA ASN A 199 27.22 1.73 -3.48
C ASN A 199 26.41 0.48 -3.10
N HIS A 200 25.96 -0.32 -4.08
CA HIS A 200 25.08 -1.48 -3.89
C HIS A 200 23.73 -1.15 -3.23
N GLU A 201 23.28 0.11 -3.36
CA GLU A 201 21.96 0.53 -2.88
C GLU A 201 20.91 0.45 -3.98
N ILE A 202 19.70 -0.01 -3.62
CA ILE A 202 18.57 -0.07 -4.55
C ILE A 202 18.07 1.36 -4.84
N CYS A 203 18.13 1.73 -6.11
CA CYS A 203 17.58 2.96 -6.69
C CYS A 203 16.28 2.68 -7.44
N LEU A 204 15.27 3.50 -7.15
CA LEU A 204 13.98 3.56 -7.81
C LEU A 204 14.04 4.54 -8.98
N TYR A 205 13.74 4.06 -10.18
CA TYR A 205 13.58 4.89 -11.37
C TYR A 205 12.11 5.25 -11.49
N LEU A 206 11.75 6.42 -10.96
CA LEU A 206 10.41 6.98 -10.93
C LEU A 206 10.13 7.73 -12.22
N LYS A 207 9.12 7.27 -12.95
CA LYS A 207 8.61 7.97 -14.12
C LYS A 207 7.35 8.70 -13.71
N SER A 208 7.39 10.03 -13.77
CA SER A 208 6.28 10.91 -13.43
C SER A 208 5.79 11.68 -14.64
N CYS A 209 4.48 11.90 -14.71
CA CYS A 209 3.81 12.78 -15.65
C CYS A 209 3.03 13.80 -14.83
N VAL A 210 3.41 15.06 -14.91
CA VAL A 210 2.72 16.17 -14.24
C VAL A 210 2.33 17.16 -15.33
N ASP A 211 1.04 17.48 -15.44
CA ASP A 211 0.49 18.38 -16.45
C ASP A 211 0.89 17.99 -17.89
N GLY A 212 0.90 16.68 -18.16
CA GLY A 212 1.28 16.10 -19.45
C GLY A 212 2.79 16.04 -19.73
N GLN A 213 3.64 16.58 -18.85
CA GLN A 213 5.10 16.57 -19.01
C GLN A 213 5.73 15.37 -18.30
N TRP A 214 6.42 14.53 -19.08
CA TRP A 214 7.08 13.32 -18.57
C TRP A 214 8.48 13.62 -18.03
N ARG A 215 8.75 13.20 -16.79
CA ARG A 215 10.05 13.31 -16.13
C ARG A 215 10.49 11.95 -15.60
N LEU A 216 11.80 11.75 -15.53
CA LEU A 216 12.42 10.58 -14.91
C LEU A 216 13.24 11.09 -13.73
N VAL A 217 12.93 10.57 -12.55
CA VAL A 217 13.59 10.88 -11.28
C VAL A 217 14.11 9.55 -10.70
N VAL A 218 15.26 9.57 -10.08
CA VAL A 218 15.94 8.41 -9.51
C VAL A 218 16.19 8.68 -8.02
N HIS A 219 15.57 7.91 -7.16
CA HIS A 219 15.77 8.03 -5.70
C HIS A 219 16.24 6.72 -5.12
N THR A 220 16.92 6.74 -3.98
CA THR A 220 17.27 5.50 -3.28
C THR A 220 16.06 4.97 -2.50
N LYS A 221 16.05 3.66 -2.21
CA LYS A 221 15.05 3.06 -1.29
C LYS A 221 15.07 3.74 0.08
N LYS A 222 16.25 4.18 0.53
CA LYS A 222 16.42 4.92 1.78
C LYS A 222 15.70 6.27 1.72
N ASP A 223 15.74 6.98 0.61
CA ASP A 223 15.02 8.24 0.42
C ASP A 223 13.50 8.06 0.54
N LEU A 224 12.95 7.00 -0.05
CA LEU A 224 11.52 6.68 0.10
C LEU A 224 11.15 6.42 1.57
N ILE A 225 11.97 5.64 2.29
CA ILE A 225 11.75 5.38 3.72
C ILE A 225 11.80 6.68 4.53
N LYS A 226 12.72 7.60 4.20
CA LYS A 226 12.80 8.93 4.84
C LYS A 226 11.54 9.75 4.59
N VAL A 227 11.04 9.78 3.36
CA VAL A 227 9.78 10.46 3.02
C VAL A 227 8.61 9.89 3.83
N LEU A 228 8.49 8.56 3.90
CA LEU A 228 7.45 7.92 4.72
C LEU A 228 7.57 8.27 6.21
N LYS A 229 8.79 8.36 6.76
CA LYS A 229 9.01 8.80 8.15
C LYS A 229 8.58 10.26 8.34
N LEU A 230 8.90 11.15 7.41
CA LEU A 230 8.49 12.55 7.48
C LEU A 230 6.97 12.72 7.40
N LEU A 231 6.30 11.98 6.51
CA LEU A 231 4.84 11.94 6.45
C LEU A 231 4.23 11.42 7.75
N LYS A 232 4.87 10.45 8.41
CA LYS A 232 4.42 9.94 9.72
C LYS A 232 4.65 10.94 10.86
N ILE A 233 5.64 11.83 10.75
CA ILE A 233 5.86 12.92 11.70
C ILE A 233 4.83 14.03 11.49
N GLU A 234 4.55 14.38 10.22
CA GLU A 234 3.53 15.36 9.83
C GLU A 234 2.13 14.88 10.22
N ASN A 235 1.84 13.60 9.98
CA ASN A 235 0.56 12.97 10.31
C ASN A 235 0.79 11.61 11.01
N PRO A 236 0.78 11.58 12.35
CA PRO A 236 1.03 10.36 13.12
C PRO A 236 0.06 9.21 12.83
N ASN A 237 -1.16 9.52 12.41
CA ASN A 237 -2.23 8.54 12.19
C ASN A 237 -2.29 8.02 10.75
N ILE A 238 -1.40 8.46 9.87
CA ILE A 238 -1.38 8.01 8.49
C ILE A 238 -1.21 6.49 8.41
N PHE A 239 -2.01 5.84 7.56
CA PHE A 239 -2.07 4.39 7.45
C PHE A 239 -1.00 3.80 6.50
N PHE A 240 -0.01 4.60 6.09
CA PHE A 240 1.21 4.15 5.42
C PHE A 240 2.37 4.08 6.42
N GLY A 241 3.10 2.97 6.40
CA GLY A 241 4.13 2.69 7.41
C GLY A 241 5.51 2.41 6.84
N THR A 242 6.47 2.27 7.77
CA THR A 242 7.87 1.90 7.47
C THR A 242 8.30 0.61 8.17
N SER A 243 7.35 -0.14 8.73
CA SER A 243 7.61 -1.37 9.46
C SER A 243 7.99 -2.53 8.52
N ASP A 244 8.45 -3.65 9.09
CA ASP A 244 8.74 -4.89 8.35
C ASP A 244 7.52 -5.41 7.56
N LEU A 245 6.31 -5.00 7.96
CA LEU A 245 5.07 -5.26 7.23
C LEU A 245 5.12 -4.71 5.80
N TRP A 246 5.77 -3.57 5.61
CA TRP A 246 5.89 -2.85 4.34
C TRP A 246 7.15 -3.21 3.57
N PHE A 247 8.24 -3.45 4.29
CA PHE A 247 9.54 -3.78 3.71
C PHE A 247 10.12 -5.06 4.33
N PRO A 248 9.59 -6.25 4.00
CA PRO A 248 10.01 -7.48 4.64
C PRO A 248 11.46 -7.84 4.29
N GLY A 249 12.25 -8.19 5.29
CA GLY A 249 13.67 -8.55 5.13
C GLY A 249 13.91 -9.72 4.18
N PHE A 250 12.97 -10.66 4.03
CA PHE A 250 13.13 -11.79 3.12
C PHE A 250 13.12 -11.42 1.63
N TYR A 251 12.64 -10.22 1.28
CA TYR A 251 12.80 -9.67 -0.06
C TYR A 251 14.16 -9.02 -0.29
N GLU A 252 14.99 -8.84 0.74
CA GLU A 252 16.32 -8.28 0.57
C GLU A 252 17.15 -9.15 -0.36
N VAL A 253 17.91 -8.45 -1.19
CA VAL A 253 18.79 -9.00 -2.21
C VAL A 253 20.19 -8.81 -1.68
N GLY A 254 21.01 -9.87 -1.74
CA GLY A 254 22.40 -9.80 -1.27
C GLY A 254 23.21 -8.74 -2.02
N GLU A 255 24.31 -8.30 -1.41
CA GLU A 255 25.16 -7.20 -1.91
C GLU A 255 25.86 -7.47 -3.25
N THR A 256 25.64 -8.64 -3.86
CA THR A 256 26.31 -9.01 -5.11
C THR A 256 25.73 -8.22 -6.29
N PRO A 257 26.57 -7.52 -7.09
CA PRO A 257 26.13 -6.74 -8.24
C PRO A 257 25.53 -7.60 -9.37
N SER A 258 25.87 -8.89 -9.42
CA SER A 258 25.20 -9.87 -10.29
C SER A 258 23.93 -10.36 -9.63
N ILE A 259 22.79 -9.85 -10.07
CA ILE A 259 21.47 -10.35 -9.69
C ILE A 259 21.30 -11.72 -10.37
N ASP A 260 21.45 -12.80 -9.59
CA ASP A 260 21.01 -14.13 -10.05
C ASP A 260 19.48 -14.14 -10.31
N TYR A 261 18.97 -15.18 -10.97
CA TYR A 261 17.55 -15.21 -11.34
C TYR A 261 16.60 -15.25 -10.12
N SER A 262 17.05 -15.76 -8.97
CA SER A 262 16.29 -15.77 -7.72
C SER A 262 16.16 -14.35 -7.15
N ASN A 263 17.27 -13.61 -7.13
CA ASN A 263 17.33 -12.22 -6.73
C ASN A 263 16.52 -11.36 -7.70
N LYS A 264 16.51 -11.66 -9.00
CA LYS A 264 15.67 -10.94 -9.97
C LYS A 264 14.18 -11.11 -9.69
N MET A 265 13.75 -12.32 -9.35
CA MET A 265 12.37 -12.57 -8.90
C MET A 265 12.02 -11.73 -7.66
N LYS A 266 12.91 -11.67 -6.65
CA LYS A 266 12.72 -10.80 -5.47
C LYS A 266 12.62 -9.33 -5.84
N VAL A 267 13.49 -8.84 -6.73
CA VAL A 267 13.45 -7.45 -7.23
C VAL A 267 12.13 -7.15 -7.91
N ASN A 268 11.59 -8.04 -8.75
CA ASN A 268 10.30 -7.81 -9.41
C ASN A 268 9.13 -7.76 -8.40
N LYS A 269 9.17 -8.59 -7.36
CA LYS A 269 8.19 -8.52 -6.26
C LYS A 269 8.29 -7.21 -5.49
N GLN A 270 9.51 -6.75 -5.17
CA GLN A 270 9.71 -5.42 -4.56
C GLN A 270 9.22 -4.30 -5.46
N LEU A 271 9.51 -4.35 -6.77
CA LEU A 271 9.07 -3.35 -7.75
C LEU A 271 7.55 -3.23 -7.76
N THR A 272 6.84 -4.38 -7.78
CA THR A 272 5.38 -4.41 -7.75
C THR A 272 4.84 -3.83 -6.45
N GLY A 273 5.41 -4.21 -5.29
CA GLY A 273 5.01 -3.66 -4.00
C GLY A 273 5.22 -2.15 -3.89
N LEU A 274 6.35 -1.64 -4.38
CA LEU A 274 6.67 -0.21 -4.39
C LEU A 274 5.77 0.58 -5.35
N GLU A 275 5.48 0.03 -6.53
CA GLU A 275 4.55 0.63 -7.49
C GLU A 275 3.14 0.75 -6.88
N LEU A 276 2.67 -0.29 -6.20
CA LEU A 276 1.37 -0.29 -5.51
C LEU A 276 1.34 0.66 -4.32
N LEU A 277 2.44 0.76 -3.56
CA LEU A 277 2.58 1.73 -2.47
C LEU A 277 2.48 3.17 -2.99
N ILE A 278 3.22 3.52 -4.05
CA ILE A 278 3.16 4.86 -4.65
C ILE A 278 1.76 5.14 -5.23
N THR A 279 1.18 4.16 -5.91
CA THR A 279 -0.20 4.24 -6.40
C THR A 279 -1.19 4.47 -5.25
N GLY A 280 -0.97 3.80 -4.12
CA GLY A 280 -1.79 3.95 -2.93
C GLY A 280 -1.70 5.34 -2.33
N MET A 281 -0.49 5.88 -2.18
CA MET A 281 -0.27 7.25 -1.69
C MET A 281 -0.86 8.31 -2.62
N LEU A 282 -0.83 8.09 -3.95
CA LEU A 282 -1.42 9.01 -4.92
C LEU A 282 -2.96 9.01 -4.90
N LEU A 283 -3.57 7.86 -4.58
CA LEU A 283 -5.03 7.72 -4.49
C LEU A 283 -5.61 8.19 -3.16
N ASP A 284 -4.76 8.44 -2.17
CA ASP A 284 -5.17 9.02 -0.90
C ASP A 284 -5.33 10.54 -1.01
N ASP A 285 -6.51 11.04 -0.63
CA ASP A 285 -6.85 12.46 -0.79
C ASP A 285 -6.08 13.35 0.18
N GLY A 286 -5.62 12.82 1.32
CA GLY A 286 -4.75 13.52 2.26
C GLY A 286 -3.33 13.71 1.74
N LEU A 287 -2.87 12.80 0.86
CA LEU A 287 -1.49 12.77 0.37
C LEU A 287 -1.29 13.26 -1.06
N ASN A 288 -2.30 13.20 -1.94
CA ASN A 288 -2.16 13.45 -3.38
C ASN A 288 -1.51 14.81 -3.73
N ASN A 289 -1.70 15.84 -2.89
CA ASN A 289 -1.10 17.17 -3.07
C ASN A 289 -0.05 17.53 -2.01
N ASN A 290 0.42 16.56 -1.23
CA ASN A 290 1.41 16.83 -0.20
C ASN A 290 2.73 17.33 -0.84
N PRO A 291 3.27 18.48 -0.41
CA PRO A 291 4.48 19.07 -1.00
C PRO A 291 5.71 18.15 -0.94
N ILE A 292 5.84 17.35 0.14
CA ILE A 292 6.96 16.42 0.32
C ILE A 292 6.88 15.32 -0.75
N LEU A 293 5.71 14.70 -0.92
CA LEU A 293 5.52 13.67 -1.94
C LEU A 293 5.69 14.22 -3.36
N MET A 294 5.11 15.38 -3.66
CA MET A 294 5.22 15.98 -4.98
C MET A 294 6.67 16.40 -5.30
N SER A 295 7.43 16.86 -4.32
CA SER A 295 8.86 17.13 -4.48
C SER A 295 9.64 15.84 -4.80
N PHE A 296 9.34 14.74 -4.10
CA PHE A 296 9.96 13.43 -4.31
C PHE A 296 9.62 12.84 -5.70
N PHE A 297 8.42 13.08 -6.23
CA PHE A 297 8.04 12.58 -7.55
C PHE A 297 8.62 13.38 -8.72
N THR A 298 9.01 14.64 -8.49
CA THR A 298 9.35 15.58 -9.58
C THR A 298 10.80 16.04 -9.58
N THR A 299 11.49 15.98 -8.44
CA THR A 299 12.75 16.68 -8.23
C THR A 299 13.87 15.71 -7.83
N GLN A 300 14.88 15.59 -8.69
CA GLN A 300 16.11 14.84 -8.43
C GLN A 300 17.01 15.58 -7.41
N ARG A 301 16.67 15.56 -6.12
CA ARG A 301 17.49 16.15 -5.06
C ARG A 301 17.55 15.24 -3.83
N PRO A 302 18.68 15.20 -3.10
CA PRO A 302 18.71 14.59 -1.78
C PRO A 302 17.75 15.35 -0.87
N LEU A 303 16.96 14.61 -0.10
CA LEU A 303 15.96 15.20 0.78
C LEU A 303 16.65 16.04 1.86
N ASN A 304 16.35 17.35 1.95
CA ASN A 304 16.88 18.19 3.03
C ASN A 304 16.04 17.98 4.30
N GLU A 305 16.40 16.94 5.05
CA GLU A 305 15.70 16.49 6.26
C GLU A 305 15.52 17.63 7.28
N MET A 306 16.57 18.44 7.50
CA MET A 306 16.54 19.51 8.50
C MET A 306 15.55 20.62 8.15
N GLN A 307 15.44 20.97 6.87
CA GLN A 307 14.53 22.01 6.42
C GLN A 307 13.08 21.54 6.45
N GLN A 308 12.81 20.31 6.01
CA GLN A 308 11.46 19.74 6.04
C GLN A 308 11.00 19.47 7.47
N LEU A 309 11.89 18.98 8.34
CA LEU A 309 11.57 18.78 9.76
C LEU A 309 11.20 20.09 10.46
N LYS A 310 11.94 21.18 10.19
CA LYS A 310 11.59 22.52 10.70
C LYS A 310 10.21 22.98 10.22
N MET A 311 9.89 22.77 8.95
CA MET A 311 8.56 23.12 8.41
C MET A 311 7.44 22.32 9.08
N VAL A 312 7.66 21.02 9.29
CA VAL A 312 6.68 20.14 9.95
C VAL A 312 6.51 20.55 11.42
N ILE A 313 7.59 20.80 12.16
CA ILE A 313 7.53 21.27 13.54
C ILE A 313 6.77 22.59 13.63
N ASN A 314 7.11 23.59 12.82
CA ASN A 314 6.42 24.88 12.81
C ASN A 314 4.92 24.75 12.49
N SER A 315 4.55 23.86 11.56
CA SER A 315 3.14 23.62 11.24
C SER A 315 2.36 22.98 12.38
N ARG A 316 3.03 22.12 13.16
CA ARG A 316 2.45 21.47 14.34
C ARG A 316 2.29 22.46 15.49
N GLU A 317 3.31 23.27 15.77
CA GLU A 317 3.25 24.35 16.76
C GLU A 317 2.11 25.32 16.43
N LEU A 318 1.97 25.74 15.16
CA LEU A 318 0.87 26.59 14.71
C LEU A 318 -0.51 25.94 14.93
N HIS A 319 -0.62 24.63 14.72
CA HIS A 319 -1.86 23.89 14.95
C HIS A 319 -2.21 23.81 16.44
N GLU A 320 -1.21 23.55 17.28
CA GLU A 320 -1.32 23.56 18.74
C GLU A 320 -1.78 24.95 19.24
N GLU A 321 -1.16 26.04 18.77
CA GLU A 321 -1.56 27.42 19.07
C GLU A 321 -3.01 27.73 18.64
N THR A 322 -3.41 27.28 17.45
CA THR A 322 -4.76 27.50 16.93
C THR A 322 -5.82 26.80 17.78
N LEU A 323 -5.53 25.59 18.28
CA LEU A 323 -6.44 24.85 19.15
C LEU A 323 -6.55 25.49 20.53
N LEU A 324 -5.43 25.93 21.11
CA LEU A 324 -5.41 26.68 22.37
C LEU A 324 -6.17 28.00 22.24
N ALA A 325 -6.11 28.66 21.07
CA ALA A 325 -6.86 29.88 20.78
C ALA A 325 -8.38 29.65 20.62
N LYS A 326 -8.81 28.49 20.09
CA LYS A 326 -10.24 28.18 19.85
C LYS A 326 -11.01 27.70 21.09
N LYS A 327 -10.33 27.08 22.05
CA LYS A 327 -10.96 26.43 23.23
C LYS A 327 -10.43 26.91 24.59
N GLY A 328 -9.41 27.76 24.67
CA GLY A 328 -8.87 28.25 25.94
C GLY A 328 -9.92 29.04 26.74
N GLN A 329 -10.40 28.47 27.84
CA GLN A 329 -11.22 29.12 28.85
C GLN A 329 -10.66 28.81 30.24
N LEU A 330 -9.53 29.42 30.59
CA LEU A 330 -9.10 29.88 31.93
C LEU A 330 -7.91 30.85 31.68
N LEU A 331 -7.71 32.01 32.33
CA LEU A 331 -8.44 32.71 33.42
C LEU A 331 -8.05 34.21 33.44
N GLN A 332 -8.37 34.90 34.55
CA GLN A 332 -8.15 36.32 34.88
C GLN A 332 -6.86 36.99 34.35
N PRO A 333 -6.84 38.34 34.23
CA PRO A 333 -5.97 39.09 33.31
C PRO A 333 -4.45 38.98 33.45
N ASP A 334 -3.90 38.24 34.42
CA ASP A 334 -2.48 38.32 34.81
C ASP A 334 -1.65 37.01 34.65
N ASP A 335 -2.21 35.89 34.17
CA ASP A 335 -1.45 34.66 33.89
C ASP A 335 -1.49 34.27 32.39
N ASP A 336 -0.32 34.15 31.75
CA ASP A 336 -0.12 34.00 30.30
C ASP A 336 -0.45 32.60 29.70
N GLU A 337 -0.92 31.62 30.48
CA GLU A 337 -1.06 30.23 30.01
C GLU A 337 -2.50 29.84 29.62
N LYS A 338 -2.73 29.66 28.31
CA LYS A 338 -3.99 29.07 27.79
C LYS A 338 -3.98 27.55 27.96
N VAL A 339 -4.96 27.00 28.68
CA VAL A 339 -5.08 25.55 28.93
C VAL A 339 -6.30 24.94 28.22
N LEU A 340 -6.12 23.79 27.55
CA LEU A 340 -7.20 23.02 26.92
C LEU A 340 -7.84 22.03 27.91
N ILE A 341 -9.13 22.19 28.18
CA ILE A 341 -9.91 21.28 29.04
C ILE A 341 -10.78 20.38 28.17
N ILE A 342 -10.76 19.08 28.44
CA ILE A 342 -11.62 18.08 27.81
C ILE A 342 -12.51 17.48 28.88
N SER A 343 -13.83 17.48 28.66
CA SER A 343 -14.76 16.92 29.64
C SER A 343 -14.74 15.38 29.64
N PRO A 344 -15.07 14.73 30.76
CA PRO A 344 -15.23 13.28 30.81
C PRO A 344 -16.25 12.75 29.78
N GLU A 345 -17.28 13.54 29.48
CA GLU A 345 -18.27 13.23 28.44
C GLU A 345 -17.64 13.25 27.04
N GLU A 346 -16.82 14.25 26.72
CA GLU A 346 -16.09 14.32 25.44
C GLU A 346 -15.16 13.10 25.29
N VAL A 347 -14.40 12.72 26.32
CA VAL A 347 -13.55 11.52 26.29
C VAL A 347 -14.37 10.23 26.16
N GLY A 348 -15.53 10.17 26.82
CA GLY A 348 -16.49 9.07 26.67
C GLY A 348 -17.00 8.95 25.23
N ASN A 349 -17.32 10.08 24.59
CA ASN A 349 -17.74 10.15 23.19
C ASN A 349 -16.61 9.73 22.25
N TYR A 350 -15.38 10.20 22.47
CA TYR A 350 -14.20 9.77 21.69
C TYR A 350 -14.02 8.25 21.76
N LYS A 351 -14.07 7.68 22.97
CA LYS A 351 -13.97 6.24 23.18
C LYS A 351 -15.08 5.47 22.45
N THR A 352 -16.31 5.98 22.48
CA THR A 352 -17.45 5.33 21.84
C THR A 352 -17.31 5.32 20.32
N PHE A 353 -16.99 6.47 19.73
CA PHE A 353 -16.74 6.60 18.29
C PHE A 353 -15.56 5.72 17.83
N LEU A 354 -14.44 5.75 18.56
CA LEU A 354 -13.26 4.96 18.21
C LEU A 354 -13.51 3.47 18.34
N LYS A 355 -14.29 3.02 19.33
CA LYS A 355 -14.70 1.60 19.44
C LYS A 355 -15.60 1.16 18.30
N TYR A 356 -16.55 2.01 17.89
CA TYR A 356 -17.40 1.73 16.74
C TYR A 356 -16.56 1.58 15.47
N SER A 357 -15.69 2.56 15.20
CA SER A 357 -14.77 2.55 14.05
C SER A 357 -13.82 1.36 14.09
N LEU A 358 -13.30 1.01 15.28
CA LEU A 358 -12.44 -0.15 15.48
C LEU A 358 -13.14 -1.44 15.06
N ASN A 359 -14.40 -1.63 15.48
CA ASN A 359 -15.16 -2.82 15.12
C ASN A 359 -15.36 -2.94 13.61
N GLU A 360 -15.80 -1.86 12.96
CA GLU A 360 -16.04 -1.84 11.52
C GLU A 360 -14.76 -2.08 10.70
N ILE A 361 -13.66 -1.42 11.08
CA ILE A 361 -12.37 -1.60 10.41
C ILE A 361 -11.80 -3.00 10.67
N THR A 362 -12.07 -3.58 11.84
CA THR A 362 -11.69 -4.97 12.17
C THR A 362 -12.45 -5.97 11.30
N GLU A 363 -13.75 -5.79 11.10
CA GLU A 363 -14.54 -6.61 10.17
C GLU A 363 -13.98 -6.51 8.74
N SER A 364 -13.66 -5.30 8.29
CA SER A 364 -13.00 -5.06 7.00
C SER A 364 -11.64 -5.78 6.91
N PHE A 365 -10.83 -5.72 7.96
CA PHE A 365 -9.53 -6.40 8.00
C PHE A 365 -9.69 -7.92 7.89
N GLN A 366 -10.63 -8.52 8.64
CA GLN A 366 -10.90 -9.96 8.60
C GLN A 366 -11.35 -10.42 7.21
N LEU A 367 -12.18 -9.63 6.54
CA LEU A 367 -12.59 -9.90 5.16
C LEU A 367 -11.40 -9.85 4.19
N LEU A 368 -10.55 -8.82 4.29
CA LEU A 368 -9.34 -8.70 3.47
C LEU A 368 -8.36 -9.84 3.72
N GLU A 369 -8.17 -10.25 4.98
CA GLU A 369 -7.28 -11.35 5.35
C GLU A 369 -7.80 -12.70 4.83
N ARG A 370 -9.11 -12.95 4.93
CA ARG A 370 -9.73 -14.14 4.32
C ARG A 370 -9.57 -14.12 2.81
N PHE A 371 -9.81 -12.98 2.16
CA PHE A 371 -9.69 -12.85 0.71
C PHE A 371 -8.25 -13.06 0.23
N TYR A 372 -7.28 -12.45 0.92
CA TYR A 372 -5.85 -12.66 0.67
C TYR A 372 -5.47 -14.15 0.75
N LYS A 373 -5.89 -14.85 1.83
CA LYS A 373 -5.62 -16.28 2.00
C LYS A 373 -6.23 -17.11 0.87
N ILE A 374 -7.46 -16.82 0.47
CA ILE A 374 -8.13 -17.54 -0.63
C ILE A 374 -7.39 -17.30 -1.94
N LEU A 375 -6.98 -16.07 -2.25
CA LEU A 375 -6.25 -15.76 -3.48
C LEU A 375 -4.90 -16.47 -3.53
N VAL A 376 -4.12 -16.42 -2.44
CA VAL A 376 -2.83 -17.12 -2.35
C VAL A 376 -3.03 -18.62 -2.48
N PHE A 377 -4.00 -19.19 -1.77
CA PHE A 377 -4.32 -20.62 -1.84
C PHE A 377 -4.73 -21.04 -3.26
N ASN A 378 -5.56 -20.24 -3.93
CA ASN A 378 -5.99 -20.51 -5.30
C ASN A 378 -4.80 -20.56 -6.25
N VAL A 379 -3.89 -19.57 -6.20
CA VAL A 379 -2.68 -19.56 -7.04
C VAL A 379 -1.78 -20.76 -6.77
N LEU A 380 -1.63 -21.17 -5.50
CA LEU A 380 -0.86 -22.36 -5.16
C LEU A 380 -1.52 -23.64 -5.70
N LYS A 381 -2.84 -23.79 -5.51
CA LYS A 381 -3.58 -24.96 -6.00
C LYS A 381 -3.67 -25.04 -7.51
N GLU A 382 -3.73 -23.90 -8.19
CA GLU A 382 -3.68 -23.85 -9.63
C GLU A 382 -2.32 -24.34 -10.16
N LYS A 383 -1.21 -24.02 -9.48
CA LYS A 383 0.11 -24.58 -9.82
C LYS A 383 0.15 -26.09 -9.61
N ASP A 384 -0.39 -26.59 -8.48
CA ASP A 384 -0.49 -28.03 -8.22
C ASP A 384 -1.31 -28.73 -9.32
N LEU A 385 -2.46 -28.17 -9.66
CA LEU A 385 -3.36 -28.70 -10.69
C LEU A 385 -2.69 -28.71 -12.05
N ARG A 386 -2.02 -27.61 -12.42
CA ARG A 386 -1.28 -27.51 -13.69
C ARG A 386 -0.20 -28.57 -13.79
N TYR A 387 0.58 -28.76 -12.71
CA TYR A 387 1.58 -29.83 -12.67
C TYR A 387 0.96 -31.21 -12.90
N VAL A 388 -0.17 -31.51 -12.25
CA VAL A 388 -0.87 -32.78 -12.45
C VAL A 388 -1.38 -32.95 -13.88
N LEU A 389 -1.93 -31.89 -14.49
CA LEU A 389 -2.48 -31.94 -15.84
C LEU A 389 -1.40 -32.04 -16.92
N GLU A 390 -0.29 -31.32 -16.78
CA GLU A 390 0.89 -31.44 -17.65
C GLU A 390 1.49 -32.84 -17.59
N ASN A 391 1.45 -33.49 -16.42
CA ASN A 391 2.02 -34.81 -16.21
C ASN A 391 0.97 -35.94 -16.18
N ILE A 392 -0.27 -35.69 -16.60
CA ILE A 392 -1.38 -36.63 -16.43
C ILE A 392 -1.12 -37.97 -17.10
N LEU A 393 -0.47 -37.98 -18.27
CA LEU A 393 -0.12 -39.19 -19.00
C LEU A 393 0.94 -40.01 -18.26
N LEU A 394 1.95 -39.34 -17.68
CA LEU A 394 3.01 -39.98 -16.90
C LEU A 394 2.45 -40.56 -15.60
N LEU A 395 1.60 -39.80 -14.92
CA LEU A 395 0.89 -40.21 -13.71
C LEU A 395 -0.03 -41.41 -13.98
N ALA A 396 -0.85 -41.34 -15.03
CA ALA A 396 -1.76 -42.42 -15.41
C ALA A 396 -1.02 -43.69 -15.85
N ALA A 397 0.13 -43.54 -16.51
CA ALA A 397 0.97 -44.66 -16.92
C ALA A 397 1.85 -45.23 -15.79
N GLY A 398 1.85 -44.62 -14.59
CA GLY A 398 2.69 -45.02 -13.47
C GLY A 398 4.19 -44.98 -13.79
N THR A 399 4.62 -44.07 -14.67
CA THR A 399 6.02 -44.00 -15.14
C THR A 399 6.50 -42.57 -15.26
N LEU A 400 7.79 -42.36 -14.98
CA LEU A 400 8.48 -41.09 -15.24
C LEU A 400 9.04 -41.02 -16.67
N ASP A 401 8.94 -42.11 -17.43
CA ASP A 401 9.49 -42.25 -18.77
C ASP A 401 8.39 -42.09 -19.82
N SER A 402 8.40 -40.96 -20.53
CA SER A 402 7.40 -40.62 -21.56
C SER A 402 7.33 -41.64 -22.69
N SER A 403 8.42 -42.38 -22.95
CA SER A 403 8.47 -43.43 -23.97
C SER A 403 7.72 -44.71 -23.56
N LYS A 404 7.54 -44.93 -22.25
CA LYS A 404 6.83 -46.08 -21.68
C LYS A 404 5.35 -45.79 -21.43
N ALA A 405 4.97 -44.50 -21.39
CA ALA A 405 3.58 -44.10 -21.15
C ALA A 405 2.56 -44.73 -22.12
N PRO A 406 2.81 -44.79 -23.45
CA PRO A 406 1.87 -45.43 -24.38
C PRO A 406 1.69 -46.93 -24.14
N LYS A 407 2.76 -47.63 -23.73
CA LYS A 407 2.76 -49.09 -23.50
C LYS A 407 2.01 -49.49 -22.24
N ASN A 408 1.93 -48.60 -21.26
CA ASN A 408 1.27 -48.84 -19.98
C ASN A 408 -0.23 -48.45 -20.02
N LEU A 409 -0.65 -47.68 -21.03
CA LEU A 409 -2.01 -47.14 -21.17
C LEU A 409 -2.87 -47.92 -22.18
N ASN A 410 -2.63 -49.23 -22.34
CA ASN A 410 -3.23 -50.12 -23.37
C ASN A 410 -4.78 -50.21 -23.37
N GLN A 411 -5.49 -49.58 -22.43
CA GLN A 411 -6.96 -49.63 -22.31
C GLN A 411 -7.63 -48.25 -22.23
N ILE A 412 -6.84 -47.16 -22.28
CA ILE A 412 -7.35 -45.79 -22.20
C ILE A 412 -7.20 -45.15 -23.58
N ASN A 413 -8.15 -44.29 -23.98
CA ASN A 413 -8.05 -43.49 -25.21
C ASN A 413 -6.86 -42.52 -25.15
N PHE A 414 -5.66 -43.07 -25.36
CA PHE A 414 -4.38 -42.36 -25.25
C PHE A 414 -4.35 -41.13 -26.14
N GLU A 415 -4.89 -41.22 -27.36
CA GLU A 415 -4.99 -40.12 -28.32
C GLU A 415 -5.87 -38.98 -27.78
N GLY A 416 -7.02 -39.31 -27.18
CA GLY A 416 -7.91 -38.34 -26.54
C GLY A 416 -7.23 -37.63 -25.35
N PHE A 417 -6.54 -38.38 -24.50
CA PHE A 417 -5.80 -37.79 -23.37
C PHE A 417 -4.61 -36.94 -23.84
N GLN A 418 -3.91 -37.36 -24.89
CA GLN A 418 -2.82 -36.58 -25.49
C GLN A 418 -3.34 -35.27 -26.10
N ALA A 419 -4.49 -35.31 -26.78
CA ALA A 419 -5.12 -34.11 -27.33
C ALA A 419 -5.56 -33.14 -26.23
N LEU A 420 -6.14 -33.65 -25.13
CA LEU A 420 -6.53 -32.86 -23.96
C LEU A 420 -5.33 -32.25 -23.24
N SER A 421 -4.27 -33.04 -23.02
CA SER A 421 -3.02 -32.57 -22.41
C SER A 421 -2.39 -31.45 -23.24
N LYS A 422 -2.29 -31.62 -24.56
CA LYS A 422 -1.77 -30.59 -25.47
C LYS A 422 -2.62 -29.32 -25.51
N LEU A 423 -3.96 -29.45 -25.46
CA LEU A 423 -4.84 -28.30 -25.35
C LEU A 423 -4.63 -27.55 -24.03
N HIS A 424 -4.49 -28.29 -22.92
CA HIS A 424 -4.24 -27.70 -21.61
C HIS A 424 -2.89 -26.96 -21.58
N GLU A 425 -1.81 -27.56 -22.07
CA GLU A 425 -0.50 -26.92 -22.21
C GLU A 425 -0.60 -25.62 -23.03
N THR A 426 -1.36 -25.66 -24.12
CA THR A 426 -1.58 -24.49 -24.98
C THR A 426 -2.30 -23.39 -24.20
N LEU A 427 -3.39 -23.70 -23.48
CA LEU A 427 -4.14 -22.72 -22.70
C LEU A 427 -3.33 -22.15 -21.52
N ALA A 428 -2.55 -23.00 -20.86
CA ALA A 428 -1.65 -22.62 -19.77
C ALA A 428 -0.55 -21.67 -20.27
N SER A 429 -0.02 -21.87 -21.48
CA SER A 429 1.00 -20.99 -22.07
C SER A 429 0.51 -19.55 -22.30
N LEU A 430 -0.80 -19.36 -22.46
CA LEU A 430 -1.44 -18.05 -22.63
C LEU A 430 -1.65 -17.31 -21.31
N GLU A 431 -1.54 -18.01 -20.18
CA GLU A 431 -1.76 -17.40 -18.88
C GLU A 431 -0.62 -16.44 -18.53
N ILE A 432 -1.00 -15.37 -17.84
CA ILE A 432 -0.12 -14.31 -17.39
C ILE A 432 -0.16 -14.29 -15.86
N PRO A 433 0.71 -15.05 -15.16
CA PRO A 433 0.70 -15.15 -13.70
C PRO A 433 0.86 -13.80 -13.00
N GLU A 434 1.53 -12.85 -13.65
CA GLU A 434 1.79 -11.51 -13.14
C GLU A 434 0.50 -10.74 -12.82
N LEU A 435 -0.60 -11.02 -13.54
CA LEU A 435 -1.90 -10.39 -13.30
C LEU A 435 -2.48 -10.79 -11.93
N LYS A 436 -2.43 -12.09 -11.60
CA LYS A 436 -2.92 -12.61 -10.31
C LYS A 436 -2.00 -12.19 -9.16
N ASP A 437 -0.69 -12.22 -9.40
CA ASP A 437 0.31 -11.78 -8.43
C ASP A 437 0.12 -10.31 -8.04
N ARG A 438 -0.15 -9.43 -9.02
CA ARG A 438 -0.45 -8.02 -8.75
C ARG A 438 -1.74 -7.84 -7.95
N LEU A 439 -2.78 -8.63 -8.22
CA LEU A 439 -4.02 -8.61 -7.43
C LEU A 439 -3.74 -9.02 -5.97
N ILE A 440 -2.94 -10.07 -5.75
CA ILE A 440 -2.54 -10.52 -4.40
C ILE A 440 -1.80 -9.41 -3.66
N GLU A 441 -0.79 -8.79 -4.28
CA GLU A 441 -0.03 -7.69 -3.65
C GLU A 441 -0.91 -6.46 -3.39
N SER A 442 -1.96 -6.24 -4.19
CA SER A 442 -2.92 -5.15 -3.97
C SER A 442 -3.81 -5.38 -2.75
N ILE A 443 -4.32 -6.61 -2.59
CA ILE A 443 -5.10 -6.97 -1.39
C ILE A 443 -4.21 -6.97 -0.15
N LYS A 444 -2.94 -7.38 -0.28
CA LYS A 444 -1.94 -7.29 0.79
C LYS A 444 -1.69 -5.84 1.20
N LEU A 445 -1.56 -4.89 0.26
CA LEU A 445 -1.42 -3.47 0.56
C LEU A 445 -2.63 -2.93 1.35
N LEU A 446 -3.85 -3.26 0.91
CA LEU A 446 -5.08 -2.87 1.62
C LEU A 446 -5.15 -3.48 3.01
N ARG A 447 -4.76 -4.74 3.17
CA ARG A 447 -4.69 -5.37 4.47
C ARG A 447 -3.68 -4.66 5.38
N ASN A 448 -2.50 -4.33 4.85
CA ASN A 448 -1.44 -3.68 5.61
C ASN A 448 -1.84 -2.26 6.04
N THR A 449 -2.45 -1.48 5.15
CA THR A 449 -3.00 -0.14 5.48
C THR A 449 -4.10 -0.23 6.53
N THR A 450 -5.02 -1.20 6.41
CA THR A 450 -6.06 -1.45 7.42
C THR A 450 -5.45 -1.81 8.77
N SER A 451 -4.39 -2.63 8.80
CA SER A 451 -3.69 -3.00 10.03
C SER A 451 -3.04 -1.80 10.72
N GLU A 452 -2.37 -0.92 9.97
CA GLU A 452 -1.74 0.29 10.52
C GLU A 452 -2.79 1.25 11.12
N LEU A 453 -3.95 1.38 10.46
CA LEU A 453 -5.06 2.17 10.99
C LEU A 453 -5.61 1.58 12.29
N LEU A 454 -5.79 0.26 12.36
CA LEU A 454 -6.19 -0.45 13.58
C LEU A 454 -5.19 -0.24 14.73
N THR A 455 -3.89 -0.32 14.44
CA THR A 455 -2.84 -0.05 15.43
C THR A 455 -2.92 1.39 15.93
N SER A 456 -3.21 2.36 15.05
CA SER A 456 -3.37 3.77 15.41
C SER A 456 -4.59 4.00 16.31
N ILE A 457 -5.73 3.39 16.00
CA ILE A 457 -6.95 3.44 16.84
C ILE A 457 -6.69 2.83 18.22
N ASN A 458 -6.10 1.63 18.26
CA ASN A 458 -5.79 0.94 19.52
C ASN A 458 -4.78 1.72 20.37
N ASN A 459 -3.80 2.39 19.75
CA ASN A 459 -2.84 3.21 20.49
C ASN A 459 -3.51 4.38 21.23
N ILE A 460 -4.54 5.01 20.65
CA ILE A 460 -5.31 6.06 21.35
C ILE A 460 -6.20 5.45 22.44
N LEU A 461 -6.93 4.37 22.15
CA LEU A 461 -7.84 3.73 23.10
C LEU A 461 -7.09 3.16 24.33
N ASP A 462 -6.06 2.37 24.10
CA ASP A 462 -5.42 1.55 25.13
C ASP A 462 -4.32 2.28 25.88
N LYS A 463 -3.62 3.23 25.23
CA LYS A 463 -2.57 4.03 25.89
C LYS A 463 -3.07 5.38 26.35
N LYS A 464 -3.63 6.20 25.44
CA LYS A 464 -3.93 7.60 25.75
C LYS A 464 -5.20 7.75 26.59
N ILE A 465 -6.33 7.21 26.12
CA ILE A 465 -7.61 7.31 26.85
C ILE A 465 -7.54 6.57 28.18
N LYS A 466 -6.91 5.39 28.23
CA LYS A 466 -6.72 4.66 29.50
C LYS A 466 -5.88 5.45 30.49
N LYS A 467 -4.77 6.05 30.04
CA LYS A 467 -3.91 6.92 30.87
C LYS A 467 -4.67 8.15 31.36
N TRP A 468 -5.50 8.75 30.49
CA TRP A 468 -6.33 9.90 30.84
C TRP A 468 -7.27 9.60 31.99
N TRP A 469 -7.97 8.46 31.95
CA TRP A 469 -8.84 8.06 33.07
C TRP A 469 -8.04 7.81 34.36
N SER A 470 -6.84 7.24 34.28
CA SER A 470 -5.98 7.07 35.46
C SER A 470 -5.64 8.42 36.10
N LEU A 471 -5.10 9.35 35.31
CA LEU A 471 -4.73 10.69 35.79
C LEU A 471 -5.93 11.46 36.30
N TYR A 472 -7.09 11.34 35.64
CA TYR A 472 -8.33 11.94 36.09
C TYR A 472 -8.73 11.43 37.49
N PHE A 473 -8.63 10.12 37.73
CA PHE A 473 -8.91 9.54 39.06
C PHE A 473 -7.87 9.95 40.10
N ASP A 474 -6.60 10.04 39.73
CA ASP A 474 -5.52 10.47 40.63
C ASP A 474 -5.68 11.94 41.04
N ILE A 475 -5.98 12.84 40.10
CA ILE A 475 -6.28 14.26 40.39
C ILE A 475 -7.54 14.37 41.27
N LYS A 476 -8.58 13.57 40.99
CA LYS A 476 -9.79 13.54 41.82
C LYS A 476 -9.49 13.05 43.24
N LYS A 477 -8.64 12.03 43.39
CA LYS A 477 -8.20 11.53 44.69
C LYS A 477 -7.41 12.59 45.46
N THR A 478 -6.52 13.32 44.78
CA THR A 478 -5.78 14.44 45.39
C THR A 478 -6.75 15.54 45.84
N LYS A 479 -7.79 15.86 45.06
CA LYS A 479 -8.86 16.77 45.47
C LYS A 479 -9.56 16.29 46.75
N ASP A 480 -9.95 15.02 46.80
CA ASP A 480 -10.65 14.45 47.96
C ASP A 480 -9.76 14.47 49.23
N GLU A 481 -8.45 14.21 49.10
CA GLU A 481 -7.49 14.33 50.20
C GLU A 481 -7.31 15.79 50.65
N LEU A 482 -7.20 16.75 49.72
CA LEU A 482 -7.15 18.18 50.05
C LEU A 482 -8.43 18.66 50.76
N ILE A 483 -9.61 18.18 50.35
CA ILE A 483 -10.88 18.47 51.04
C ILE A 483 -10.87 17.89 52.46
N LYS A 484 -10.36 16.67 52.67
CA LYS A 484 -10.24 16.08 54.01
C LYS A 484 -9.32 16.90 54.91
N VAL A 485 -8.17 17.33 54.38
CA VAL A 485 -7.22 18.18 55.13
C VAL A 485 -7.85 19.54 55.46
N LEU A 486 -8.56 20.15 54.51
CA LEU A 486 -9.29 21.40 54.73
C LEU A 486 -10.34 21.27 55.85
N LYS A 487 -11.14 20.17 55.85
CA LYS A 487 -12.12 19.89 56.91
C LYS A 487 -11.47 19.81 58.28
N ILE A 488 -10.31 19.14 58.38
CA ILE A 488 -9.54 19.02 59.63
C ILE A 488 -9.06 20.42 60.08
N GLU A 489 -8.53 21.25 59.18
CA GLU A 489 -8.09 22.60 59.52
C GLU A 489 -9.24 23.49 60.01
N THR A 490 -10.38 23.47 59.34
CA THR A 490 -11.56 24.26 59.74
C THR A 490 -12.14 23.82 61.08
N THR A 491 -12.01 22.53 61.44
CA THR A 491 -12.51 22.00 62.72
C THR A 491 -11.58 22.34 63.89
N TYR A 492 -10.26 22.43 63.65
CA TYR A 492 -9.27 22.72 64.69
C TYR A 492 -9.10 24.22 65.00
N HIS A 493 -9.32 25.12 64.03
CA HIS A 493 -8.96 26.54 64.20
C HIS A 493 -10.13 27.53 64.21
N GLY A 494 -11.37 27.13 63.92
CA GLY A 494 -12.49 28.08 63.77
C GLY A 494 -12.27 29.01 62.56
N GLU A 495 -13.30 29.72 62.10
CA GLU A 495 -13.30 30.41 60.80
C GLU A 495 -12.08 31.31 60.51
N VAL A 496 -11.43 30.99 59.38
CA VAL A 496 -10.88 31.88 58.32
C VAL A 496 -9.81 32.90 58.76
N ASN A 497 -8.52 32.52 58.63
CA ASN A 497 -7.42 33.37 58.09
C ASN A 497 -6.01 32.72 58.21
N ASN A 498 -5.87 31.43 57.93
CA ASN A 498 -4.55 30.85 57.73
C ASN A 498 -4.23 30.84 56.22
N GLU A 499 -3.05 31.37 55.87
CA GLU A 499 -2.49 31.38 54.52
C GLU A 499 -2.58 29.99 53.86
N MET A 500 -2.36 28.93 54.65
CA MET A 500 -2.50 27.53 54.24
C MET A 500 -3.93 27.15 53.80
N SER A 501 -4.95 27.55 54.53
CA SER A 501 -6.34 27.23 54.16
C SER A 501 -6.76 27.97 52.88
N ALA A 502 -6.21 29.17 52.63
CA ALA A 502 -6.40 29.90 51.38
C ALA A 502 -5.69 29.20 50.19
N THR A 503 -4.46 28.71 50.38
CA THR A 503 -3.74 27.93 49.37
C THR A 503 -4.46 26.62 49.02
N ILE A 504 -4.99 25.91 50.03
CA ILE A 504 -5.77 24.69 49.81
C ILE A 504 -7.07 24.99 49.06
N GLN A 505 -7.79 26.07 49.41
CA GLN A 505 -9.01 26.48 48.71
C GLN A 505 -8.73 26.88 47.25
N ALA A 506 -7.62 27.58 46.99
CA ALA A 506 -7.18 27.92 45.63
C ALA A 506 -6.90 26.66 44.80
N ALA A 507 -6.15 25.69 45.34
CA ALA A 507 -5.86 24.43 44.68
C ALA A 507 -7.13 23.60 44.40
N ILE A 508 -8.07 23.52 45.35
CA ILE A 508 -9.35 22.79 45.13
C ILE A 508 -10.19 23.47 44.04
N LEU A 509 -10.19 24.81 43.98
CA LEU A 509 -10.89 25.57 42.93
C LEU A 509 -10.28 25.33 41.55
N GLU A 510 -8.96 25.31 41.47
CA GLU A 510 -8.23 25.01 40.24
C GLU A 510 -8.50 23.59 39.75
N ILE A 511 -8.42 22.59 40.65
CA ILE A 511 -8.78 21.20 40.34
C ILE A 511 -10.25 21.09 39.89
N GLY A 512 -11.17 21.79 40.58
CA GLY A 512 -12.58 21.83 40.23
C GLY A 512 -12.81 22.34 38.82
N LYS A 513 -12.10 23.40 38.42
CA LYS A 513 -12.16 23.94 37.06
C LYS A 513 -11.57 22.98 36.02
N LEU A 514 -10.43 22.34 36.30
CA LEU A 514 -9.81 21.35 35.40
C LEU A 514 -10.66 20.11 35.16
N ILE A 515 -11.43 19.67 36.16
CA ILE A 515 -12.30 18.49 36.09
C ILE A 515 -13.70 18.85 35.53
N GLY A 516 -14.04 20.13 35.43
CA GLY A 516 -15.35 20.60 34.97
C GLY A 516 -16.44 20.62 36.06
N GLU A 517 -16.04 20.58 37.33
CA GLU A 517 -16.93 20.69 38.49
C GLU A 517 -16.99 22.17 38.95
N MET A 518 -17.84 22.97 38.30
CA MET A 518 -18.07 24.38 38.63
C MET A 518 -19.02 24.56 39.83
N ASP A 519 -18.62 24.25 41.06
CA ASP A 519 -19.11 24.98 42.25
C ASP A 519 -18.39 24.56 43.55
N LEU A 520 -17.57 25.44 44.13
CA LEU A 520 -17.01 25.20 45.47
C LEU A 520 -18.03 25.48 46.58
N ASN A 521 -18.84 26.53 46.41
CA ASN A 521 -19.72 27.03 47.46
C ASN A 521 -20.91 26.11 47.70
N SER A 522 -21.42 25.43 46.67
CA SER A 522 -22.49 24.44 46.88
C SER A 522 -21.97 23.07 47.36
N MET A 523 -20.73 22.67 47.08
CA MET A 523 -20.19 21.36 47.52
C MET A 523 -19.64 21.37 48.95
N VAL A 524 -18.87 22.39 49.33
CA VAL A 524 -18.31 22.50 50.69
C VAL A 524 -19.45 22.67 51.70
N VAL A 525 -20.44 23.53 51.38
CA VAL A 525 -21.63 23.72 52.22
C VAL A 525 -22.50 22.46 52.26
N ASN A 526 -22.74 21.74 51.15
CA ASN A 526 -23.57 20.54 51.17
C ASN A 526 -22.92 19.31 51.83
N GLN A 527 -21.59 19.12 51.72
CA GLN A 527 -20.90 18.01 52.38
C GLN A 527 -20.70 18.27 53.89
N LEU A 528 -20.43 19.52 54.30
CA LEU A 528 -20.42 19.89 55.72
C LEU A 528 -21.83 19.77 56.34
N SER A 529 -22.88 20.09 55.59
CA SER A 529 -24.27 19.98 56.07
C SER A 529 -24.77 18.53 56.19
N ARG A 530 -24.37 17.64 55.27
CA ARG A 530 -24.77 16.23 55.30
C ARG A 530 -24.20 15.48 56.50
N ASP A 531 -22.92 15.69 56.82
CA ASP A 531 -22.28 14.96 57.92
C ASP A 531 -22.73 15.48 59.30
N ASN A 532 -23.07 16.77 59.43
CA ASN A 532 -23.68 17.32 60.66
C ASN A 532 -25.11 16.79 60.90
N SER A 533 -25.87 16.46 59.85
CA SER A 533 -27.20 15.87 59.99
C SER A 533 -27.19 14.39 60.39
N ILE A 534 -26.11 13.65 60.11
CA ILE A 534 -25.96 12.23 60.51
C ILE A 534 -25.54 12.13 61.99
N ASN A 535 -24.76 13.08 62.50
CA ASN A 535 -24.39 13.11 63.93
C ASN A 535 -25.51 13.58 64.86
N ALA A 536 -26.58 14.21 64.34
CA ALA A 536 -27.74 14.62 65.12
C ALA A 536 -28.77 13.50 65.36
N MET A 537 -28.68 12.36 64.67
CA MET A 537 -29.62 11.23 64.83
C MET A 537 -29.11 10.08 65.72
N ASN A 538 -27.88 10.14 66.22
CA ASN A 538 -27.29 9.07 67.06
C ASN A 538 -26.99 9.51 68.50
N ALA A 539 -27.62 10.58 69.00
CA ALA A 539 -27.45 11.07 70.37
C ALA A 539 -28.61 10.65 71.31
N SER A 540 -29.07 9.39 71.18
CA SER A 540 -30.00 8.80 72.14
C SER A 540 -29.80 7.29 72.22
N ASP A 541 -28.61 6.85 72.62
CA ASP A 541 -28.42 5.60 73.36
C ASP A 541 -26.96 5.47 73.77
N VAL A 542 -26.72 4.71 74.83
CA VAL A 542 -25.44 4.46 75.52
C VAL A 542 -25.11 5.46 76.64
N SER A 543 -25.98 5.44 77.64
CA SER A 543 -25.52 5.40 79.03
C SER A 543 -24.81 4.08 79.32
N ASP A 544 -23.84 4.16 80.24
CA ASP A 544 -23.19 3.07 80.99
C ASP A 544 -21.77 2.66 80.57
N LEU A 545 -20.94 2.62 81.63
CA LEU A 545 -19.58 2.08 81.77
C LEU A 545 -18.43 3.08 81.53
N ALA A 546 -18.13 3.88 82.55
CA ALA A 546 -17.02 3.55 83.46
C ALA A 546 -16.78 4.68 84.49
N SER A 547 -17.23 4.43 85.72
CA SER A 547 -16.79 5.10 86.93
C SER A 547 -15.42 4.56 87.38
N ASN A 548 -14.42 5.41 87.62
CA ASN A 548 -13.88 5.63 88.98
C ASN A 548 -12.69 6.60 89.04
N SER A 549 -12.77 7.51 90.03
CA SER A 549 -11.70 8.18 90.82
C SER A 549 -10.52 8.82 90.07
N GLY A 550 -10.15 10.09 90.26
CA GLY A 550 -10.44 11.05 91.31
C GLY A 550 -9.18 11.91 91.54
N SER A 551 -9.38 13.23 91.59
CA SER A 551 -8.53 14.23 92.26
C SER A 551 -7.16 14.63 91.67
N SER A 552 -7.13 15.93 91.34
CA SER A 552 -6.09 16.94 91.60
C SER A 552 -5.26 17.42 90.41
N GLY A 553 -5.35 18.73 90.19
CA GLY A 553 -4.83 19.44 89.05
C GLY A 553 -3.30 19.51 89.00
N ILE A 554 -2.76 19.37 87.79
CA ILE A 554 -1.42 19.82 87.44
C ILE A 554 -1.49 20.44 86.03
N ALA A 555 -1.28 21.75 86.01
CA ALA A 555 -0.66 22.58 84.98
C ALA A 555 -0.76 22.16 83.50
N SER A 556 -1.52 22.98 82.76
CA SER A 556 -1.31 23.31 81.35
C SER A 556 0.14 23.72 81.06
N SER A 557 0.94 22.86 80.40
CA SER A 557 2.15 23.27 79.65
C SER A 557 2.75 22.20 78.71
N GLY A 558 2.19 20.98 78.62
CA GLY A 558 2.76 19.90 77.80
C GLY A 558 2.19 19.74 76.37
N THR A 559 1.09 20.42 76.03
CA THR A 559 0.35 20.16 74.78
C THR A 559 0.83 20.99 73.58
N SER A 560 1.55 22.09 73.78
CA SER A 560 1.89 23.03 72.69
C SER A 560 3.03 22.55 71.77
N TYR A 561 4.00 21.79 72.28
CA TYR A 561 5.12 21.27 71.48
C TYR A 561 4.71 20.17 70.49
N PHE A 562 3.78 19.29 70.90
CA PHE A 562 3.28 18.22 70.02
C PHE A 562 2.34 18.75 68.95
N ILE A 563 1.57 19.81 69.25
CA ILE A 563 0.71 20.49 68.27
C ILE A 563 1.54 21.10 67.14
N GLY A 564 2.64 21.80 67.44
CA GLY A 564 3.51 22.39 66.41
C GLY A 564 4.24 21.36 65.52
N ILE A 565 4.55 20.17 66.04
CA ILE A 565 5.14 19.08 65.25
C ILE A 565 4.11 18.46 64.31
N ILE A 566 2.87 18.30 64.78
CA ILE A 566 1.74 17.79 63.98
C ILE A 566 1.39 18.80 62.88
N GLU A 567 1.36 20.11 63.20
CA GLU A 567 1.15 21.18 62.25
C GLU A 567 2.22 21.22 61.16
N ARG A 568 3.51 21.15 61.54
CA ARG A 568 4.62 21.16 60.56
C ARG A 568 4.60 19.94 59.64
N ARG A 569 4.20 18.76 60.15
CA ARG A 569 4.00 17.54 59.33
C ARG A 569 2.81 17.68 58.39
N ARG A 570 1.71 18.31 58.81
CA ARG A 570 0.57 18.60 57.91
C ARG A 570 0.92 19.62 56.83
N HIS A 571 1.63 20.69 57.17
CA HIS A 571 2.11 21.67 56.18
C HIS A 571 2.98 20.99 55.13
N SER A 572 3.98 20.22 55.56
CA SER A 572 4.83 19.45 54.64
C SER A 572 4.04 18.43 53.80
N TYR A 573 2.98 17.83 54.35
CA TYR A 573 2.10 16.90 53.62
C TYR A 573 1.24 17.62 52.57
N VAL A 574 0.74 18.81 52.88
CA VAL A 574 -0.02 19.65 51.93
C VAL A 574 0.89 20.19 50.84
N ASP A 575 2.10 20.66 51.15
CA ASP A 575 3.08 21.08 50.17
C ASP A 575 3.42 19.93 49.21
N THR A 576 3.61 18.71 49.74
CA THR A 576 3.82 17.50 48.92
C THR A 576 2.61 17.20 48.03
N LEU A 577 1.38 17.31 48.55
CA LEU A 577 0.15 17.09 47.76
C LEU A 577 -0.01 18.13 46.65
N ILE A 578 0.39 19.38 46.90
CA ILE A 578 0.35 20.48 45.91
C ILE A 578 1.43 20.28 44.85
N ASP A 579 2.64 19.88 45.24
CA ASP A 579 3.72 19.54 44.30
C ASP A 579 3.36 18.35 43.41
N ASP A 580 2.77 17.30 43.99
CA ASP A 580 2.29 16.13 43.25
C ASP A 580 1.10 16.49 42.34
N TYR A 581 0.20 17.35 42.79
CA TYR A 581 -0.87 17.89 41.96
C TYR A 581 -0.32 18.68 40.77
N THR A 582 0.68 19.54 40.98
CA THR A 582 1.26 20.38 39.91
C THR A 582 1.86 19.50 38.80
N LYS A 583 2.60 18.44 39.18
CA LYS A 583 3.12 17.46 38.20
C LYS A 583 2.02 16.71 37.46
N LEU A 584 0.97 16.29 38.18
CA LEU A 584 -0.18 15.61 37.58
C LEU A 584 -0.96 16.54 36.65
N ARG A 585 -1.07 17.83 37.00
CA ARG A 585 -1.72 18.87 36.19
C ARG A 585 -0.98 19.02 34.85
N ASP A 586 0.33 19.22 34.87
CA ASP A 586 1.12 19.42 33.65
C ASP A 586 0.98 18.21 32.71
N GLU A 587 1.11 17.00 33.26
CA GLU A 587 0.95 15.77 32.50
C GLU A 587 -0.48 15.60 31.94
N PHE A 588 -1.50 16.01 32.70
CA PHE A 588 -2.90 15.93 32.29
C PHE A 588 -3.25 16.94 31.20
N VAL A 589 -2.72 18.17 31.29
CA VAL A 589 -2.90 19.22 30.28
C VAL A 589 -2.24 18.83 28.97
N ASP A 590 -1.00 18.34 29.01
CA ASP A 590 -0.31 17.82 27.83
C ASP A 590 -1.07 16.65 27.19
N LEU A 591 -1.59 15.75 28.03
CA LEU A 591 -2.38 14.61 27.56
C LEU A 591 -3.70 15.04 26.92
N ASN A 592 -4.37 16.07 27.45
CA ASN A 592 -5.59 16.64 26.85
C ASN A 592 -5.31 17.13 25.44
N LEU A 593 -4.33 18.02 25.28
CA LEU A 593 -3.94 18.55 23.97
C LEU A 593 -3.58 17.41 23.00
N ASN A 594 -2.78 16.46 23.47
CA ASN A 594 -2.37 15.31 22.68
C ASN A 594 -3.56 14.44 22.24
N ILE A 595 -4.49 14.11 23.14
CA ILE A 595 -5.68 13.30 22.81
C ILE A 595 -6.54 14.02 21.79
N LYS A 596 -6.78 15.33 21.95
CA LYS A 596 -7.62 16.10 21.03
C LYS A 596 -7.05 16.12 19.61
N ILE A 597 -5.78 16.48 19.48
CA ILE A 597 -5.09 16.52 18.18
C ILE A 597 -5.11 15.14 17.52
N ASN A 598 -4.76 14.09 18.28
CA ASN A 598 -4.69 12.75 17.72
C ASN A 598 -6.07 12.19 17.37
N TYR A 599 -7.11 12.52 18.14
CA TYR A 599 -8.48 12.12 17.82
C TYR A 599 -8.97 12.81 16.55
N GLU A 600 -8.81 14.13 16.43
CA GLU A 600 -9.25 14.88 15.24
C GLU A 600 -8.49 14.43 13.99
N SER A 601 -7.17 14.30 14.09
CA SER A 601 -6.34 13.74 13.01
C SER A 601 -6.79 12.34 12.64
N LEU A 602 -7.07 11.45 13.60
CA LEU A 602 -7.51 10.09 13.32
C LEU A 602 -8.91 10.05 12.67
N CYS A 603 -9.84 10.92 13.06
CA CYS A 603 -11.14 11.03 12.40
C CYS A 603 -11.03 11.43 10.93
N VAL A 604 -10.13 12.37 10.62
CA VAL A 604 -9.81 12.75 9.23
C VAL A 604 -9.20 11.56 8.49
N GLU A 605 -8.23 10.88 9.09
CA GLU A 605 -7.59 9.71 8.47
C GLU A 605 -8.53 8.53 8.26
N ILE A 606 -9.45 8.27 9.18
CA ILE A 606 -10.50 7.25 8.99
C ILE A 606 -11.36 7.61 7.77
N SER A 607 -11.75 8.89 7.64
CA SER A 607 -12.54 9.37 6.49
C SER A 607 -11.77 9.23 5.18
N ASN A 608 -10.50 9.63 5.15
CA ASN A 608 -9.60 9.46 4.01
C ASN A 608 -9.42 7.98 3.65
N PHE A 609 -9.25 7.11 4.63
CA PHE A 609 -9.09 5.67 4.44
C PHE A 609 -10.28 5.05 3.70
N TYR A 610 -11.53 5.42 4.02
CA TYR A 610 -12.70 4.90 3.30
C TYR A 610 -12.73 5.33 1.83
N LEU A 611 -12.38 6.60 1.55
CA LEU A 611 -12.27 7.12 0.19
C LEU A 611 -11.15 6.42 -0.59
N PHE A 612 -9.98 6.33 0.02
CA PHE A 612 -8.81 5.60 -0.49
C PHE A 612 -9.17 4.15 -0.81
N LYS A 613 -9.70 3.38 0.15
CA LYS A 613 -10.07 1.97 -0.01
C LYS A 613 -11.01 1.78 -1.19
N LYS A 614 -12.02 2.66 -1.34
CA LYS A 614 -12.97 2.62 -2.46
C LYS A 614 -12.29 2.88 -3.80
N LYS A 615 -11.49 3.96 -3.90
CA LYS A 615 -10.77 4.35 -5.12
C LYS A 615 -9.76 3.28 -5.53
N PHE A 616 -8.96 2.80 -4.57
CA PHE A 616 -7.94 1.79 -4.77
C PHE A 616 -8.53 0.45 -5.20
N MET A 617 -9.56 -0.05 -4.51
CA MET A 617 -10.25 -1.30 -4.91
C MET A 617 -10.83 -1.21 -6.32
N ARG A 618 -11.50 -0.09 -6.64
CA ARG A 618 -12.07 0.12 -7.97
C ARG A 618 -10.98 0.08 -9.04
N PHE A 619 -9.90 0.82 -8.85
CA PHE A 619 -8.77 0.84 -9.78
C PHE A 619 -8.17 -0.55 -9.99
N MET A 620 -7.82 -1.25 -8.91
CA MET A 620 -7.16 -2.54 -8.98
C MET A 620 -8.04 -3.64 -9.57
N ILE A 621 -9.32 -3.70 -9.20
CA ILE A 621 -10.27 -4.70 -9.72
C ILE A 621 -10.59 -4.42 -11.19
N SER A 622 -10.91 -3.18 -11.56
CA SER A 622 -11.22 -2.84 -12.96
C SER A 622 -10.08 -3.20 -13.89
N ARG A 623 -8.84 -2.97 -13.44
CA ARG A 623 -7.65 -3.36 -14.19
C ARG A 623 -7.50 -4.88 -14.30
N TYR A 624 -7.54 -5.60 -13.18
CA TYR A 624 -7.43 -7.07 -13.18
C TYR A 624 -8.48 -7.72 -14.09
N ILE A 625 -9.73 -7.23 -14.05
CA ILE A 625 -10.81 -7.70 -14.91
C ILE A 625 -10.49 -7.40 -16.39
N THR A 626 -10.06 -6.19 -16.71
CA THR A 626 -9.75 -5.80 -18.09
C THR A 626 -8.66 -6.70 -18.68
N ASP A 627 -7.55 -6.88 -17.96
CA ASP A 627 -6.42 -7.69 -18.41
C ASP A 627 -6.78 -9.17 -18.48
N SER A 628 -7.51 -9.70 -17.48
CA SER A 628 -7.96 -11.10 -17.48
C SER A 628 -8.96 -11.40 -18.60
N LEU A 629 -9.85 -10.46 -18.92
CA LEU A 629 -10.80 -10.61 -20.02
C LEU A 629 -10.08 -10.74 -21.36
N GLN A 630 -8.96 -10.03 -21.57
CA GLN A 630 -8.17 -10.17 -22.78
C GLN A 630 -7.56 -11.56 -22.91
N VAL A 631 -7.00 -12.10 -21.81
CA VAL A 631 -6.47 -13.48 -21.77
C VAL A 631 -7.58 -14.50 -22.05
N LEU A 632 -8.75 -14.34 -21.43
CA LEU A 632 -9.90 -15.24 -21.64
C LEU A 632 -10.42 -15.18 -23.09
N LYS A 633 -10.43 -14.00 -23.72
CA LYS A 633 -10.79 -13.87 -25.14
C LYS A 633 -9.81 -14.64 -26.03
N LEU A 634 -8.52 -14.56 -25.75
CA LEU A 634 -7.47 -15.28 -26.48
C LEU A 634 -7.62 -16.80 -26.30
N GLN A 635 -7.80 -17.26 -25.06
CA GLN A 635 -8.05 -18.67 -24.73
C GLN A 635 -9.31 -19.19 -25.43
N ARG A 636 -10.41 -18.43 -25.43
CA ARG A 636 -11.63 -18.77 -26.17
C ARG A 636 -11.36 -18.93 -27.66
N GLY A 637 -10.62 -18.00 -28.27
CA GLY A 637 -10.25 -18.08 -29.68
C GLY A 637 -9.50 -19.38 -30.01
N VAL A 638 -8.52 -19.75 -29.18
CA VAL A 638 -7.76 -21.00 -29.34
C VAL A 638 -8.65 -22.23 -29.17
N MET A 639 -9.54 -22.25 -28.17
CA MET A 639 -10.47 -23.36 -27.95
C MET A 639 -11.43 -23.55 -29.13
N VAL A 640 -11.96 -22.46 -29.70
CA VAL A 640 -12.83 -22.52 -30.90
C VAL A 640 -12.08 -23.11 -32.09
N ASN A 641 -10.83 -22.70 -32.31
CA ASN A 641 -9.99 -23.25 -33.38
C ASN A 641 -9.75 -24.75 -33.20
N GLN A 642 -9.49 -25.20 -31.96
CA GLN A 642 -9.26 -26.62 -31.67
C GLN A 642 -10.53 -27.46 -31.80
N LEU A 643 -11.68 -26.94 -31.35
CA LEU A 643 -12.96 -27.61 -31.51
C LEU A 643 -13.31 -27.82 -32.99
N GLN A 644 -13.00 -26.84 -33.84
CA GLN A 644 -13.21 -26.97 -35.28
C GLN A 644 -12.33 -28.07 -35.88
N LYS A 645 -11.06 -28.16 -35.46
CA LYS A 645 -10.14 -29.26 -35.87
C LYS A 645 -10.69 -30.63 -35.48
N LEU A 646 -11.26 -30.77 -34.27
CA LEU A 646 -11.86 -32.04 -33.82
C LEU A 646 -13.11 -32.42 -34.59
N LYS A 647 -13.97 -31.45 -34.93
CA LYS A 647 -15.16 -31.71 -35.76
C LYS A 647 -14.80 -32.21 -37.15
N GLU A 648 -13.72 -31.68 -37.73
CA GLU A 648 -13.20 -32.15 -39.03
C GLU A 648 -12.66 -33.59 -38.93
N ALA A 649 -11.98 -33.92 -37.84
CA ALA A 649 -11.46 -35.28 -37.62
C ALA A 649 -12.55 -36.34 -37.38
N GLN A 650 -13.75 -35.95 -36.92
CA GLN A 650 -14.90 -36.85 -36.73
C GLN A 650 -15.83 -36.94 -37.95
N GLY A 651 -15.70 -36.02 -38.91
CA GLY A 651 -16.47 -36.01 -40.16
C GLY A 651 -15.83 -36.80 -41.31
N HIS A 652 -14.70 -37.46 -41.03
CA HIS A 652 -14.02 -38.45 -41.86
C HIS A 652 -14.06 -39.79 -41.14
#